data_AF-A0AAN7U8I4-F1
#
_entry.id   AF-A0AAN7U8I4-F1
#
_cell.length_a   1.000
_cell.length_b   1.000
_cell.length_c   1.000
_cell.angle_alpha   90.00
_cell.angle_beta   90.00
_cell.angle_gamma   90.00
#
_symmetry.space_group_name_H-M   'P 1'
#
loop_
_entity.id
_entity.type
_entity.pdbx_description
1 polymer ?
#
loop_
_entity_poly.entity_id
_entity_poly.type
_entity_poly.pdbx_seq_one_letter_code
_entity_poly.pdbx_strand_id
1 'polypeptide(L)'
;MELPTNPPNLLLKPPFFKPYPPKNKHFTNSKFIVTANSNYTANFIIQDDCYTKTGCNIINSTYWDNANAFNKPEESTFIINNIVIPSGKSALLIVGNSLIANQLEISFPTNDVSSISLQLNSSVTVNGDCKFANVELTIEDNGSIMSSTIEFVNSIVKLLGSSSISTATNLLYDTADVTIDVNTQFTLYDSSSLNGNTIISAASLLMNGNARIQAVNIQLSNGIVTSLNSTVICNQLDLMDNGSEKYGSTYIFYGSLNTSTLITPIYNPKTTTKITLKNSSIGSLQLFKSTLISTLEGSNGLVTIGDAVIDGNITVSPSTSIRILPLTLPVVFNGVFTIMNNTNSYLSNVTFPPGSIQSPVAQNPHQYSNITIEEGTVDMQEGFSIYGKITLKPDTTLLTTDQLILEKCITSEGMVDVKKSLVCPNGDYNQLEGGSLVLHEGSHTYIYMLFNDGLIDVVGENVILQANVVSDGVFQIQPDCFCEVHGYMDLLDNSILDIGGIGPNTIQPALSIYNSIGLNGTLNYNISAPPTDMDSIYYLIDSNIELSGNFSQFIPTDPSFLDHYNIEFSFVNTQSSGSSPGSLEIHFNFAENAPKKINSLWIALGIIIPLVVIAILVFGVYRFRKSRQYKDYTQLLDPSSSSSLNNDVHKDNDDL
;
A
#
# COMPACT_ATOMS: atom_id res chain seq x y z
N MET A 1 23.66 -40.47 12.33
CA MET A 1 23.59 -41.89 11.93
C MET A 1 23.40 -41.92 10.42
N GLU A 2 23.98 -42.92 9.77
CA GLU A 2 24.58 -42.88 8.43
C GLU A 2 23.64 -42.76 7.21
N LEU A 3 24.24 -42.27 6.11
CA LEU A 3 23.90 -42.36 4.68
C LEU A 3 23.49 -43.77 4.21
N PRO A 4 22.74 -43.91 3.09
CA PRO A 4 23.33 -44.03 1.73
C PRO A 4 22.42 -43.42 0.62
N THR A 5 22.74 -43.24 -0.67
CA THR A 5 23.93 -43.22 -1.55
C THR A 5 23.48 -42.61 -2.90
N ASN A 6 24.44 -41.97 -3.58
CA ASN A 6 24.46 -41.16 -4.83
C ASN A 6 23.66 -41.56 -6.12
N PRO A 7 23.55 -40.61 -7.10
CA PRO A 7 22.72 -40.65 -8.32
C PRO A 7 23.49 -41.04 -9.61
N PRO A 8 22.87 -41.14 -10.80
CA PRO A 8 23.58 -41.37 -12.06
C PRO A 8 23.96 -40.07 -12.81
N ASN A 9 25.24 -40.05 -13.21
CA ASN A 9 25.91 -39.13 -14.13
C ASN A 9 25.44 -39.31 -15.59
N LEU A 10 25.33 -38.20 -16.32
CA LEU A 10 25.44 -38.16 -17.79
C LEU A 10 26.41 -37.04 -18.20
N LEU A 11 27.66 -37.46 -18.43
CA LEU A 11 28.75 -36.68 -19.00
C LEU A 11 28.77 -36.88 -20.53
N LEU A 12 28.70 -35.80 -21.31
CA LEU A 12 29.12 -35.78 -22.70
C LEU A 12 30.34 -34.86 -22.87
N LYS A 13 31.35 -35.42 -23.53
CA LYS A 13 32.74 -34.99 -23.65
C LYS A 13 32.94 -33.74 -24.53
N PRO A 14 34.00 -32.94 -24.29
CA PRO A 14 34.54 -32.00 -25.26
C PRO A 14 35.54 -32.70 -26.23
N PRO A 15 35.68 -32.26 -27.49
CA PRO A 15 36.70 -32.81 -28.38
C PRO A 15 38.05 -32.12 -28.18
N PHE A 16 39.06 -32.97 -28.00
CA PHE A 16 40.49 -32.69 -28.06
C PHE A 16 40.93 -32.39 -29.51
N PHE A 17 41.69 -31.32 -29.73
CA PHE A 17 42.56 -31.16 -30.90
C PHE A 17 44.00 -31.59 -30.55
N LYS A 18 44.53 -32.57 -31.28
CA LYS A 18 45.96 -32.93 -31.28
C LYS A 18 46.70 -32.08 -32.33
N PRO A 19 47.95 -31.64 -32.05
CA PRO A 19 48.78 -30.96 -33.04
C PRO A 19 49.60 -31.98 -33.86
N TYR A 20 49.81 -31.70 -35.15
CA TYR A 20 50.89 -32.29 -35.95
C TYR A 20 51.59 -31.19 -36.80
N PRO A 21 52.89 -31.36 -37.11
CA PRO A 21 53.90 -30.29 -37.22
C PRO A 21 54.15 -29.81 -38.68
N PRO A 22 55.00 -28.78 -38.91
CA PRO A 22 55.07 -28.10 -40.19
C PRO A 22 56.04 -28.78 -41.17
N LYS A 23 55.74 -28.72 -42.47
CA LYS A 23 56.73 -28.83 -43.54
C LYS A 23 56.53 -27.70 -44.55
N ASN A 24 57.67 -27.15 -44.93
CA ASN A 24 57.89 -25.86 -45.54
C ASN A 24 57.84 -25.93 -47.08
N LYS A 25 57.68 -24.75 -47.70
CA LYS A 25 57.92 -24.38 -49.11
C LYS A 25 56.81 -24.65 -50.13
N HIS A 26 56.06 -23.59 -50.46
CA HIS A 26 56.17 -22.97 -51.78
C HIS A 26 55.88 -21.47 -51.69
N PHE A 27 56.87 -20.67 -52.11
CA PHE A 27 56.71 -19.27 -52.46
C PHE A 27 55.76 -19.18 -53.66
N THR A 28 54.63 -18.51 -53.49
CA THR A 28 53.99 -17.75 -54.56
C THR A 28 53.41 -16.48 -53.96
N ASN A 29 53.88 -15.35 -54.46
CA ASN A 29 53.39 -14.00 -54.19
C ASN A 29 51.85 -13.95 -54.18
N SER A 30 51.26 -13.84 -53.00
CA SER A 30 50.00 -13.13 -52.83
C SER A 30 50.32 -11.93 -51.95
N LYS A 31 50.33 -10.74 -52.58
CA LYS A 31 50.25 -9.47 -51.88
C LYS A 31 49.31 -9.64 -50.69
N PHE A 32 49.80 -9.41 -49.48
CA PHE A 32 48.92 -8.87 -48.45
C PHE A 32 48.42 -7.55 -49.02
N ILE A 33 47.24 -7.58 -49.64
CA ILE A 33 46.38 -6.41 -49.66
C ILE A 33 45.92 -6.31 -48.21
N VAL A 34 46.71 -5.63 -47.40
CA VAL A 34 46.12 -4.82 -46.33
C VAL A 34 45.29 -3.81 -47.11
N THR A 35 43.99 -4.08 -47.30
CA THR A 35 43.05 -3.00 -47.55
C THR A 35 43.09 -2.19 -46.27
N ALA A 36 44.01 -1.23 -46.24
CA ALA A 36 43.78 -0.03 -45.46
C ALA A 36 42.43 0.45 -45.97
N ASN A 37 41.36 0.27 -45.18
CA ASN A 37 40.18 1.10 -45.34
C ASN A 37 40.69 2.51 -45.07
N SER A 38 41.09 3.20 -46.15
CA SER A 38 41.31 4.63 -46.11
C SER A 38 39.94 5.23 -45.85
N ASN A 39 39.53 5.34 -44.59
CA ASN A 39 38.38 6.16 -44.22
C ASN A 39 38.70 7.56 -44.74
N TYR A 40 37.93 8.03 -45.72
CA TYR A 40 38.09 9.36 -46.26
C TYR A 40 37.58 10.34 -45.20
N THR A 41 38.47 10.82 -44.33
CA THR A 41 38.15 11.91 -43.40
C THR A 41 38.22 13.22 -44.16
N ALA A 42 37.21 14.07 -43.99
CA ALA A 42 37.16 15.44 -44.50
C ALA A 42 36.80 16.39 -43.35
N ASN A 43 37.55 17.48 -43.23
CA ASN A 43 37.33 18.53 -42.24
C ASN A 43 36.75 19.77 -42.91
N PHE A 44 35.79 20.39 -42.24
CA PHE A 44 35.12 21.59 -42.73
C PHE A 44 36.00 22.84 -42.55
N ILE A 45 36.01 23.68 -43.57
CA ILE A 45 36.73 24.94 -43.67
C ILE A 45 35.68 26.05 -43.71
N ILE A 46 35.50 26.75 -42.59
CA ILE A 46 34.58 27.89 -42.52
C ILE A 46 35.06 29.04 -43.42
N GLN A 47 34.14 29.68 -44.13
CA GLN A 47 34.40 30.81 -45.01
C GLN A 47 33.51 32.01 -44.63
N ASP A 48 33.79 33.17 -45.24
CA ASP A 48 33.15 34.45 -44.85
C ASP A 48 31.64 34.48 -45.07
N ASP A 49 31.15 33.73 -46.06
CA ASP A 49 29.72 33.59 -46.37
C ASP A 49 28.94 32.85 -45.29
N CYS A 50 29.58 31.95 -44.54
CA CYS A 50 28.98 31.28 -43.38
C CYS A 50 28.55 32.26 -42.28
N TYR A 51 29.13 33.47 -42.20
CA TYR A 51 28.77 34.49 -41.21
C TYR A 51 27.61 35.41 -41.67
N THR A 52 27.04 35.16 -42.85
CA THR A 52 25.92 35.94 -43.38
C THR A 52 24.58 35.35 -42.95
N LYS A 53 23.51 36.13 -43.08
CA LYS A 53 22.14 35.63 -42.84
C LYS A 53 21.72 34.48 -43.76
N THR A 54 22.35 34.37 -44.94
CA THR A 54 22.07 33.29 -45.90
C THR A 54 22.80 32.00 -45.53
N GLY A 55 23.85 32.08 -44.70
CA GLY A 55 24.68 30.94 -44.33
C GLY A 55 25.47 30.35 -45.50
N CYS A 56 26.20 29.26 -45.22
CA CYS A 56 26.95 28.49 -46.21
C CYS A 56 26.45 27.04 -46.24
N ASN A 57 26.39 26.43 -47.43
CA ASN A 57 25.90 25.06 -47.60
C ASN A 57 27.02 24.04 -47.41
N ILE A 58 26.94 23.22 -46.36
CA ILE A 58 28.00 22.28 -45.99
C ILE A 58 28.20 21.13 -47.00
N ILE A 59 27.33 20.98 -47.99
CA ILE A 59 27.51 19.97 -49.05
C ILE A 59 28.43 20.49 -50.16
N ASN A 60 28.70 21.79 -50.21
CA ASN A 60 29.63 22.31 -51.20
C ASN A 60 31.05 21.84 -50.87
N SER A 61 31.60 21.01 -51.75
CA SER A 61 32.94 20.42 -51.63
C SER A 61 34.07 21.45 -51.43
N THR A 62 33.87 22.73 -51.79
CA THR A 62 34.88 23.78 -51.57
C THR A 62 35.07 24.18 -50.11
N TYR A 63 34.13 23.81 -49.22
CA TYR A 63 34.28 24.02 -47.78
C TYR A 63 34.95 22.82 -47.09
N TRP A 64 35.57 21.89 -47.81
CA TRP A 64 36.21 20.72 -47.23
C TRP A 64 37.64 20.58 -47.70
N ASP A 65 38.54 20.21 -46.77
CA ASP A 65 39.95 19.97 -47.09
C ASP A 65 40.18 18.78 -48.03
N ASN A 66 39.23 17.83 -48.02
CA ASN A 66 39.25 16.62 -48.83
C ASN A 66 37.93 16.45 -49.61
N ALA A 67 37.80 17.20 -50.70
CA ALA A 67 36.65 17.11 -51.61
C ALA A 67 36.39 15.70 -52.17
N ASN A 68 37.40 14.80 -52.19
CA ASN A 68 37.23 13.43 -52.68
C ASN A 68 36.34 12.57 -51.76
N ALA A 69 36.11 12.97 -50.51
CA ALA A 69 35.16 12.30 -49.62
C ALA A 69 33.74 12.26 -50.20
N PHE A 70 33.36 13.27 -51.01
CA PHE A 70 32.06 13.30 -51.70
C PHE A 70 31.93 12.30 -52.86
N ASN A 71 33.02 11.65 -53.29
CA ASN A 71 32.95 10.57 -54.29
C ASN A 71 32.58 9.22 -53.67
N LYS A 72 32.78 9.06 -52.36
CA LYS A 72 32.48 7.86 -51.57
C LYS A 72 31.88 8.24 -50.21
N PRO A 73 30.78 9.01 -50.19
CA PRO A 73 30.23 9.59 -48.96
C PRO A 73 29.91 8.53 -47.90
N GLU A 74 29.41 7.37 -48.32
CA GLU A 74 29.05 6.24 -47.47
C GLU A 74 30.22 5.55 -46.75
N GLU A 75 31.47 5.81 -47.18
CA GLU A 75 32.73 5.34 -46.56
C GLU A 75 33.47 6.47 -45.82
N SER A 76 32.92 7.69 -45.84
CA SER A 76 33.62 8.92 -45.43
C SER A 76 33.17 9.45 -44.07
N THR A 77 34.11 10.01 -43.32
CA THR A 77 33.85 10.71 -42.04
C THR A 77 33.94 12.22 -42.29
N PHE A 78 32.84 12.93 -42.04
CA PHE A 78 32.77 14.38 -42.17
C PHE A 78 32.83 15.03 -40.78
N ILE A 79 33.81 15.89 -40.56
CA ILE A 79 34.06 16.53 -39.26
C ILE A 79 33.97 18.04 -39.39
N ILE A 80 33.08 18.65 -38.61
CA ILE A 80 32.98 20.08 -38.39
C ILE A 80 33.37 20.33 -36.95
N ASN A 81 34.66 20.58 -36.69
CA ASN A 81 35.13 20.82 -35.33
C ASN A 81 36.18 21.93 -35.25
N ASN A 82 36.47 22.36 -34.03
CA ASN A 82 37.56 23.32 -33.71
C ASN A 82 37.49 24.66 -34.46
N ILE A 83 36.31 25.05 -34.95
CA ILE A 83 36.10 26.33 -35.62
C ILE A 83 35.89 27.42 -34.55
N VAL A 84 36.72 28.45 -34.60
CA VAL A 84 36.61 29.62 -33.73
C VAL A 84 35.84 30.70 -34.45
N ILE A 85 34.64 31.04 -33.95
CA ILE A 85 33.85 32.14 -34.49
C ILE A 85 34.42 33.47 -33.98
N PRO A 86 34.71 34.44 -34.87
CA PRO A 86 35.16 35.76 -34.44
C PRO A 86 34.15 36.43 -33.51
N SER A 87 34.63 37.12 -32.47
CA SER A 87 33.78 37.82 -31.50
C SER A 87 32.73 38.71 -32.19
N GLY A 88 31.46 38.58 -31.79
CA GLY A 88 30.34 39.36 -32.32
C GLY A 88 29.80 38.87 -33.67
N LYS A 89 30.32 37.75 -34.21
CA LYS A 89 29.72 37.04 -35.34
C LYS A 89 28.99 35.79 -34.87
N SER A 90 28.03 35.36 -35.67
CA SER A 90 27.41 34.03 -35.60
C SER A 90 27.60 33.34 -36.96
N ALA A 91 27.71 32.02 -36.99
CA ALA A 91 27.76 31.26 -38.23
C ALA A 91 26.47 30.47 -38.44
N LEU A 92 25.97 30.46 -39.69
CA LEU A 92 24.86 29.63 -40.14
C LEU A 92 25.37 28.62 -41.16
N LEU A 93 25.28 27.35 -40.80
CA LEU A 93 25.59 26.20 -41.64
C LEU A 93 24.28 25.62 -42.15
N ILE A 94 24.19 25.31 -43.44
CA ILE A 94 22.96 24.80 -44.07
C ILE A 94 23.23 23.45 -44.74
N VAL A 95 22.31 22.51 -44.60
CA VAL A 95 22.21 21.31 -45.43
C VAL A 95 21.06 21.52 -46.40
N GLY A 96 21.38 22.04 -47.59
CA GLY A 96 20.38 22.39 -48.60
C GLY A 96 19.93 21.21 -49.47
N ASN A 97 20.76 20.17 -49.57
CA ASN A 97 20.51 18.94 -50.34
C ASN A 97 20.76 17.72 -49.44
N SER A 98 20.50 16.51 -49.93
CA SER A 98 20.76 15.33 -49.10
C SER A 98 22.25 15.07 -48.90
N LEU A 99 22.66 14.84 -47.66
CA LEU A 99 24.03 14.44 -47.28
C LEU A 99 24.04 12.96 -46.91
N ILE A 100 24.98 12.20 -47.46
CA ILE A 100 25.26 10.82 -47.04
C ILE A 100 26.66 10.82 -46.41
N ALA A 101 26.84 10.09 -45.32
CA ALA A 101 28.11 9.95 -44.62
C ALA A 101 28.25 8.54 -44.01
N ASN A 102 29.49 8.07 -43.79
CA ASN A 102 29.71 7.00 -42.83
C ASN A 102 29.59 7.54 -41.40
N GLN A 103 30.15 8.71 -41.12
CA GLN A 103 30.10 9.35 -39.81
C GLN A 103 30.02 10.87 -39.98
N LEU A 104 29.25 11.53 -39.11
CA LEU A 104 29.13 12.99 -39.08
C LEU A 104 29.36 13.49 -37.65
N GLU A 105 30.41 14.26 -37.45
CA GLU A 105 30.70 14.91 -36.16
C GLU A 105 30.65 16.43 -36.33
N ILE A 106 29.76 17.07 -35.59
CA ILE A 106 29.66 18.53 -35.51
C ILE A 106 29.86 18.91 -34.04
N SER A 107 31.04 19.41 -33.71
CA SER A 107 31.44 19.66 -32.32
C SER A 107 32.27 20.92 -32.21
N PHE A 108 31.77 21.91 -31.46
CA PHE A 108 32.46 23.18 -31.29
C PHE A 108 33.06 23.32 -29.89
N PRO A 109 34.23 23.97 -29.74
CA PRO A 109 34.90 24.09 -28.45
C PRO A 109 34.28 25.16 -27.51
N THR A 110 33.28 25.91 -27.99
CA THR A 110 32.62 26.98 -27.24
C THR A 110 31.45 26.42 -26.43
N ASN A 111 31.20 26.99 -25.24
CA ASN A 111 29.98 26.71 -24.48
C ASN A 111 28.80 27.61 -24.91
N ASP A 112 29.04 28.61 -25.77
CA ASP A 112 27.99 29.49 -26.31
C ASP A 112 27.33 28.86 -27.55
N VAL A 113 26.32 28.04 -27.26
CA VAL A 113 25.55 27.24 -28.24
C VAL A 113 24.91 28.12 -29.34
N SER A 114 24.65 29.41 -29.07
CA SER A 114 23.99 30.33 -30.01
C SER A 114 24.91 30.92 -31.08
N SER A 115 26.23 30.76 -30.92
CA SER A 115 27.20 31.33 -31.86
C SER A 115 27.26 30.56 -33.20
N ILE A 116 26.74 29.33 -33.24
CA ILE A 116 26.74 28.47 -34.43
C ILE A 116 25.39 27.75 -34.55
N SER A 117 24.71 27.98 -35.67
CA SER A 117 23.45 27.32 -36.02
C SER A 117 23.64 26.39 -37.22
N LEU A 118 23.16 25.16 -37.11
CA LEU A 118 23.01 24.23 -38.23
C LEU A 118 21.52 24.13 -38.59
N GLN A 119 21.19 24.44 -39.84
CA GLN A 119 19.84 24.32 -40.38
C GLN A 119 19.79 23.18 -41.40
N LEU A 120 18.92 22.20 -41.15
CA LEU A 120 18.68 21.06 -42.04
C LEU A 120 17.37 21.28 -42.80
N ASN A 121 17.48 21.60 -44.09
CA ASN A 121 16.34 21.74 -45.01
C ASN A 121 16.19 20.49 -45.91
N SER A 122 17.04 19.48 -45.69
CA SER A 122 17.04 18.23 -46.43
C SER A 122 17.52 17.09 -45.52
N SER A 123 17.56 15.88 -46.07
CA SER A 123 17.89 14.65 -45.33
C SER A 123 19.39 14.45 -45.16
N VAL A 124 19.84 14.12 -43.96
CA VAL A 124 21.19 13.67 -43.61
C VAL A 124 21.11 12.19 -43.27
N THR A 125 21.80 11.33 -44.01
CA THR A 125 21.89 9.90 -43.75
C THR A 125 23.31 9.52 -43.37
N VAL A 126 23.49 8.94 -42.19
CA VAL A 126 24.78 8.57 -41.62
C VAL A 126 24.78 7.07 -41.30
N ASN A 127 25.64 6.28 -41.94
CA ASN A 127 25.63 4.83 -41.73
C ASN A 127 26.12 4.43 -40.32
N GLY A 128 27.04 5.19 -39.74
CA GLY A 128 27.57 5.04 -38.39
C GLY A 128 27.08 6.17 -37.48
N ASP A 129 28.00 6.71 -36.68
CA ASP A 129 27.69 7.62 -35.59
C ASP A 129 27.47 9.06 -36.06
N CYS A 130 26.47 9.72 -35.47
CA CYS A 130 26.22 11.14 -35.64
C CYS A 130 26.31 11.85 -34.29
N LYS A 131 27.11 12.92 -34.22
CA LYS A 131 27.30 13.70 -32.98
C LYS A 131 27.10 15.18 -33.24
N PHE A 132 26.32 15.82 -32.37
CA PHE A 132 26.11 17.26 -32.31
C PHE A 132 26.49 17.76 -30.92
N ALA A 133 27.54 18.58 -30.84
CA ALA A 133 28.02 19.13 -29.58
C ALA A 133 28.19 20.65 -29.68
N ASN A 134 27.61 21.37 -28.72
CA ASN A 134 27.69 22.83 -28.63
C ASN A 134 27.16 23.55 -29.89
N VAL A 135 25.99 23.13 -30.39
CA VAL A 135 25.39 23.66 -31.62
C VAL A 135 23.89 23.89 -31.46
N GLU A 136 23.36 24.92 -32.12
CA GLU A 136 21.92 25.06 -32.34
C GLU A 136 21.53 24.32 -33.64
N LEU A 137 20.86 23.19 -33.51
CA LEU A 137 20.32 22.40 -34.63
C LEU A 137 18.83 22.72 -34.84
N THR A 138 18.50 23.22 -36.03
CA THR A 138 17.10 23.36 -36.48
C THR A 138 16.86 22.46 -37.69
N ILE A 139 15.86 21.59 -37.59
CA ILE A 139 15.43 20.72 -38.69
C ILE A 139 14.05 21.19 -39.13
N GLU A 140 13.94 21.62 -40.39
CA GLU A 140 12.71 22.19 -40.95
C GLU A 140 12.14 21.28 -42.03
N ASP A 141 10.83 21.33 -42.23
CA ASP A 141 10.05 20.81 -43.37
C ASP A 141 10.73 19.73 -44.25
N ASN A 142 10.41 18.46 -43.98
CA ASN A 142 10.97 17.26 -44.62
C ASN A 142 12.50 17.05 -44.43
N GLY A 143 13.19 17.93 -43.70
CA GLY A 143 14.53 17.68 -43.20
C GLY A 143 14.54 16.45 -42.30
N SER A 144 15.57 15.62 -42.43
CA SER A 144 15.69 14.43 -41.60
C SER A 144 17.12 14.12 -41.20
N ILE A 145 17.31 13.45 -40.06
CA ILE A 145 18.55 12.77 -39.71
C ILE A 145 18.24 11.29 -39.58
N MET A 146 18.92 10.47 -40.38
CA MET A 146 18.88 9.02 -40.30
C MET A 146 20.27 8.53 -39.90
N SER A 147 20.43 7.89 -38.75
CA SER A 147 21.75 7.41 -38.31
C SER A 147 21.67 6.12 -37.50
N SER A 148 22.75 5.36 -37.37
CA SER A 148 22.77 4.20 -36.46
C SER A 148 22.72 4.64 -34.99
N THR A 149 23.50 5.66 -34.63
CA THR A 149 23.49 6.25 -33.28
C THR A 149 23.62 7.76 -33.35
N ILE A 150 22.86 8.48 -32.52
CA ILE A 150 22.85 9.95 -32.49
C ILE A 150 23.11 10.45 -31.07
N GLU A 151 24.11 11.31 -30.90
CA GLU A 151 24.44 11.94 -29.63
C GLU A 151 24.27 13.47 -29.71
N PHE A 152 23.53 14.03 -28.74
CA PHE A 152 23.39 15.47 -28.54
C PHE A 152 24.03 15.89 -27.21
N VAL A 153 25.03 16.77 -27.29
CA VAL A 153 25.78 17.29 -26.14
C VAL A 153 25.67 18.81 -26.10
N ASN A 154 25.21 19.37 -24.98
CA ASN A 154 25.07 20.81 -24.74
C ASN A 154 24.56 21.57 -25.99
N SER A 155 23.44 21.13 -26.55
CA SER A 155 22.92 21.63 -27.82
C SER A 155 21.53 22.24 -27.67
N ILE A 156 21.09 23.03 -28.64
CA ILE A 156 19.68 23.44 -28.78
C ILE A 156 19.14 22.73 -30.00
N VAL A 157 18.19 21.82 -29.84
CA VAL A 157 17.65 21.00 -30.92
C VAL A 157 16.17 21.32 -31.11
N LYS A 158 15.81 21.78 -32.32
CA LYS A 158 14.44 22.17 -32.70
C LYS A 158 14.01 21.41 -33.95
N LEU A 159 12.94 20.63 -33.84
CA LEU A 159 12.31 19.95 -34.97
C LEU A 159 10.98 20.65 -35.29
N LEU A 160 10.84 21.11 -36.54
CA LEU A 160 9.68 21.87 -37.03
C LEU A 160 8.97 21.11 -38.17
N GLY A 161 7.69 21.42 -38.42
CA GLY A 161 6.96 20.90 -39.58
C GLY A 161 6.89 19.37 -39.63
N SER A 162 7.24 18.77 -40.77
CA SER A 162 7.29 17.31 -41.00
C SER A 162 8.70 16.71 -40.81
N SER A 163 9.59 17.39 -40.09
CA SER A 163 10.96 16.93 -39.88
C SER A 163 11.06 15.66 -39.03
N SER A 164 12.16 14.91 -39.18
CA SER A 164 12.34 13.68 -38.42
C SER A 164 13.78 13.40 -38.02
N ILE A 165 13.95 12.80 -36.85
CA ILE A 165 15.16 12.08 -36.48
C ILE A 165 14.77 10.60 -36.38
N SER A 166 15.53 9.73 -37.01
CA SER A 166 15.27 8.29 -36.98
C SER A 166 16.57 7.51 -36.89
N THR A 167 16.54 6.36 -36.21
CA THR A 167 17.66 5.41 -36.28
C THR A 167 17.33 4.23 -37.18
N ALA A 168 18.30 3.83 -38.02
CA ALA A 168 18.09 2.86 -39.10
C ALA A 168 18.21 1.39 -38.64
N THR A 169 18.57 1.16 -37.37
CA THR A 169 19.04 -0.15 -36.90
C THR A 169 17.93 -0.99 -36.28
N ASN A 170 17.60 -2.08 -36.97
CA ASN A 170 16.92 -3.28 -36.43
C ASN A 170 17.85 -4.08 -35.46
N LEU A 171 18.78 -3.44 -34.74
CA LEU A 171 19.81 -4.16 -33.98
C LEU A 171 19.36 -4.45 -32.55
N LEU A 172 19.34 -5.75 -32.24
CA LEU A 172 19.00 -6.40 -30.97
C LEU A 172 20.07 -6.22 -29.86
N TYR A 173 20.75 -5.07 -29.76
CA TYR A 173 21.81 -4.87 -28.76
C TYR A 173 21.58 -3.65 -27.87
N ASP A 174 22.00 -3.79 -26.60
CA ASP A 174 21.87 -2.93 -25.41
C ASP A 174 22.45 -1.50 -25.49
N THR A 175 22.74 -0.98 -26.68
CA THR A 175 23.27 0.39 -26.84
C THR A 175 22.14 1.39 -27.06
N ALA A 176 22.27 2.59 -26.47
CA ALA A 176 21.35 3.68 -26.74
C ALA A 176 21.59 4.22 -28.16
N ASP A 177 20.53 4.22 -28.98
CA ASP A 177 20.60 4.71 -30.36
C ASP A 177 20.44 6.23 -30.42
N VAL A 178 19.78 6.84 -29.42
CA VAL A 178 19.71 8.29 -29.25
C VAL A 178 20.06 8.65 -27.82
N THR A 179 21.08 9.48 -27.62
CA THR A 179 21.48 9.99 -26.31
C THR A 179 21.44 11.51 -26.29
N ILE A 180 20.69 12.09 -25.34
CA ILE A 180 20.51 13.53 -25.17
C ILE A 180 21.03 13.91 -23.79
N ASP A 181 22.08 14.73 -23.73
CA ASP A 181 22.71 15.11 -22.47
C ASP A 181 21.87 16.07 -21.61
N VAL A 182 22.27 16.28 -20.36
CA VAL A 182 21.55 17.10 -19.39
C VAL A 182 21.44 18.59 -19.75
N ASN A 183 22.40 19.11 -20.53
CA ASN A 183 22.49 20.53 -20.88
C ASN A 183 21.78 20.85 -22.21
N THR A 184 21.31 19.83 -22.92
CA THR A 184 20.62 19.99 -24.19
C THR A 184 19.17 20.43 -23.98
N GLN A 185 18.71 21.39 -24.79
CA GLN A 185 17.30 21.72 -24.92
C GLN A 185 16.76 21.04 -26.16
N PHE A 186 15.75 20.18 -26.01
CA PHE A 186 15.23 19.40 -27.13
C PHE A 186 13.73 19.65 -27.28
N THR A 187 13.33 20.17 -28.44
CA THR A 187 11.94 20.55 -28.69
C THR A 187 11.43 20.02 -30.03
N LEU A 188 10.24 19.41 -29.99
CA LEU A 188 9.51 18.93 -31.16
C LEU A 188 8.23 19.76 -31.33
N TYR A 189 8.01 20.30 -32.53
CA TYR A 189 6.79 21.04 -32.89
C TYR A 189 6.03 20.36 -34.04
N ASP A 190 4.81 20.81 -34.27
CA ASP A 190 3.97 20.44 -35.42
C ASP A 190 3.85 18.94 -35.61
N SER A 191 4.23 18.39 -36.77
CA SER A 191 4.16 16.95 -37.09
C SER A 191 5.54 16.27 -37.03
N SER A 192 6.50 16.86 -36.33
CA SER A 192 7.86 16.33 -36.27
C SER A 192 7.94 15.02 -35.48
N SER A 193 8.98 14.22 -35.75
CA SER A 193 9.16 12.94 -35.08
C SER A 193 10.58 12.64 -34.63
N LEU A 194 10.70 11.98 -33.48
CA LEU A 194 11.92 11.36 -32.99
C LEU A 194 11.68 9.85 -32.85
N ASN A 195 12.39 9.06 -33.66
CA ASN A 195 12.23 7.62 -33.73
C ASN A 195 13.57 6.94 -33.41
N GLY A 196 13.55 5.86 -32.62
CA GLY A 196 14.74 5.05 -32.39
C GLY A 196 14.42 3.69 -31.78
N ASN A 197 15.41 2.86 -31.47
CA ASN A 197 15.19 1.65 -30.68
C ASN A 197 15.21 1.96 -29.18
N THR A 198 16.29 2.61 -28.73
CA THR A 198 16.48 3.06 -27.34
C THR A 198 16.80 4.55 -27.32
N ILE A 199 15.98 5.34 -26.62
CA ILE A 199 16.20 6.78 -26.41
C ILE A 199 16.53 7.04 -24.95
N ILE A 200 17.69 7.62 -24.66
CA ILE A 200 18.09 8.05 -23.31
C ILE A 200 18.21 9.57 -23.31
N SER A 201 17.39 10.24 -22.50
CA SER A 201 17.43 11.69 -22.32
C SER A 201 17.66 12.07 -20.87
N ALA A 202 18.79 12.71 -20.62
CA ALA A 202 19.03 13.46 -19.40
C ALA A 202 18.52 14.92 -19.52
N ALA A 203 18.15 15.38 -20.72
CA ALA A 203 17.55 16.68 -20.96
C ALA A 203 16.07 16.76 -20.56
N SER A 204 15.58 17.99 -20.41
CA SER A 204 14.16 18.31 -20.44
C SER A 204 13.66 18.34 -21.88
N LEU A 205 12.65 17.52 -22.18
CA LEU A 205 12.03 17.45 -23.51
C LEU A 205 10.73 18.26 -23.55
N LEU A 206 10.51 19.02 -24.62
CA LEU A 206 9.25 19.72 -24.88
C LEU A 206 8.64 19.22 -26.20
N MET A 207 7.38 18.76 -26.15
CA MET A 207 6.62 18.34 -27.33
C MET A 207 5.38 19.19 -27.49
N ASN A 208 5.21 19.79 -28.67
CA ASN A 208 4.05 20.61 -29.01
C ASN A 208 3.45 20.19 -30.37
N GLY A 209 2.20 20.57 -30.61
CA GLY A 209 1.47 20.17 -31.82
C GLY A 209 1.15 18.68 -31.84
N ASN A 210 1.25 18.07 -33.02
CA ASN A 210 1.06 16.64 -33.30
C ASN A 210 2.40 15.87 -33.28
N ALA A 211 3.39 16.35 -32.53
CA ALA A 211 4.73 15.77 -32.49
C ALA A 211 4.70 14.34 -31.93
N ARG A 212 5.63 13.49 -32.40
CA ARG A 212 5.68 12.07 -32.04
C ARG A 212 7.06 11.64 -31.58
N ILE A 213 7.12 10.90 -30.46
CA ILE A 213 8.28 10.09 -30.10
C ILE A 213 7.89 8.62 -30.23
N GLN A 214 8.71 7.81 -30.88
CA GLN A 214 8.53 6.37 -30.95
C GLN A 214 9.83 5.63 -30.69
N ALA A 215 9.85 4.74 -29.70
CA ALA A 215 10.97 3.83 -29.50
C ALA A 215 10.54 2.49 -28.93
N VAL A 216 11.44 1.51 -28.79
CA VAL A 216 11.17 0.32 -27.99
C VAL A 216 11.31 0.68 -26.51
N ASN A 217 12.43 1.32 -26.15
CA ASN A 217 12.72 1.76 -24.78
C ASN A 217 13.00 3.28 -24.75
N ILE A 218 12.41 3.97 -23.78
CA ILE A 218 12.67 5.39 -23.53
C ILE A 218 13.05 5.54 -22.06
N GLN A 219 14.16 6.22 -21.79
CA GLN A 219 14.61 6.56 -20.44
C GLN A 219 14.73 8.08 -20.33
N LEU A 220 14.01 8.68 -19.38
CA LEU A 220 14.00 10.12 -19.13
C LEU A 220 14.47 10.42 -17.72
N SER A 221 15.37 11.40 -17.53
CA SER A 221 15.93 11.70 -16.19
C SER A 221 15.65 13.10 -15.64
N ASN A 222 15.25 14.07 -16.46
CA ASN A 222 14.95 15.46 -16.01
C ASN A 222 13.49 15.87 -16.24
N GLY A 223 12.78 15.29 -17.21
CA GLY A 223 11.38 15.60 -17.47
C GLY A 223 10.98 15.57 -18.94
N ILE A 224 9.67 15.56 -19.15
CA ILE A 224 9.03 15.80 -20.45
C ILE A 224 7.73 16.56 -20.25
N VAL A 225 7.44 17.49 -21.14
CA VAL A 225 6.14 18.16 -21.21
C VAL A 225 5.57 17.97 -22.61
N THR A 226 4.40 17.36 -22.69
CA THR A 226 3.72 17.09 -23.97
C THR A 226 2.40 17.83 -24.10
N SER A 227 2.06 18.30 -25.30
CA SER A 227 0.76 18.92 -25.63
C SER A 227 -0.34 17.86 -25.81
N LEU A 228 -1.61 18.29 -25.83
CA LEU A 228 -2.78 17.40 -25.97
C LEU A 228 -2.81 16.51 -27.23
N ASN A 229 -2.15 16.91 -28.31
CA ASN A 229 -2.18 16.17 -29.59
C ASN A 229 -0.88 15.40 -29.86
N SER A 230 0.11 15.53 -28.97
CA SER A 230 1.36 14.79 -29.08
C SER A 230 1.17 13.30 -28.80
N THR A 231 2.10 12.48 -29.27
CA THR A 231 2.06 11.03 -29.04
C THR A 231 3.43 10.48 -28.66
N VAL A 232 3.50 9.70 -27.58
CA VAL A 232 4.67 8.91 -27.17
C VAL A 232 4.31 7.43 -27.28
N ILE A 233 5.06 6.67 -28.06
CA ILE A 233 4.84 5.22 -28.24
C ILE A 233 6.12 4.48 -27.84
N CYS A 234 6.01 3.56 -26.89
CA CYS A 234 7.10 2.68 -26.53
C CYS A 234 6.63 1.33 -25.98
N ASN A 235 7.56 0.38 -25.81
CA ASN A 235 7.27 -0.81 -25.02
C ASN A 235 7.53 -0.52 -23.53
N GLN A 236 8.64 0.15 -23.23
CA GLN A 236 9.01 0.52 -21.87
C GLN A 236 9.40 2.00 -21.80
N LEU A 237 8.87 2.70 -20.79
CA LEU A 237 9.23 4.06 -20.43
C LEU A 237 9.75 4.08 -18.98
N ASP A 238 11.00 4.45 -18.81
CA ASP A 238 11.65 4.59 -17.51
C ASP A 238 11.77 6.07 -17.15
N LEU A 239 11.14 6.47 -16.04
CA LEU A 239 11.24 7.82 -15.50
C LEU A 239 12.18 7.81 -14.31
N MET A 240 13.41 8.24 -14.55
CA MET A 240 14.46 8.34 -13.57
C MET A 240 14.48 9.72 -12.93
N ASP A 241 15.21 9.85 -11.83
CA ASP A 241 15.51 11.15 -11.22
C ASP A 241 17.02 11.38 -11.28
N ASN A 242 17.44 12.53 -11.79
CA ASN A 242 18.83 12.98 -11.84
C ASN A 242 19.37 13.43 -10.46
N GLY A 243 18.58 13.31 -9.38
CA GLY A 243 19.06 13.57 -8.02
C GLY A 243 19.32 15.05 -7.71
N SER A 244 18.69 15.97 -8.45
CA SER A 244 18.72 17.40 -8.14
C SER A 244 17.86 17.65 -6.88
N GLU A 245 18.50 17.95 -5.74
CA GLU A 245 17.80 18.22 -4.46
C GLU A 245 16.88 19.45 -4.49
N LYS A 246 17.02 20.33 -5.49
CA LYS A 246 16.35 21.64 -5.53
C LYS A 246 15.16 21.71 -6.49
N TYR A 247 15.16 20.88 -7.53
CA TYR A 247 14.13 20.86 -8.56
C TYR A 247 13.89 19.38 -8.91
N GLY A 248 12.90 18.76 -8.28
CA GLY A 248 12.52 17.38 -8.62
C GLY A 248 12.12 17.24 -10.10
N SER A 249 12.14 16.02 -10.62
CA SER A 249 11.79 15.75 -12.02
C SER A 249 10.29 15.88 -12.26
N THR A 250 9.89 16.55 -13.36
CA THR A 250 8.47 16.76 -13.71
C THR A 250 8.14 16.13 -15.05
N TYR A 251 7.17 15.22 -15.05
CA TYR A 251 6.69 14.48 -16.23
C TYR A 251 5.21 14.77 -16.46
N ILE A 252 4.91 15.43 -17.58
CA ILE A 252 3.56 15.85 -17.93
C ILE A 252 3.23 15.32 -19.32
N PHE A 253 2.34 14.34 -19.38
CA PHE A 253 1.82 13.79 -20.63
C PHE A 253 0.34 14.18 -20.78
N TYR A 254 0.07 15.25 -21.52
CA TYR A 254 -1.30 15.63 -21.87
C TYR A 254 -1.81 14.93 -23.14
N GLY A 255 -0.89 14.51 -24.01
CA GLY A 255 -1.18 13.76 -25.23
C GLY A 255 -1.29 12.25 -25.00
N SER A 256 -1.27 11.47 -26.07
CA SER A 256 -1.35 10.01 -26.00
C SER A 256 -0.01 9.41 -25.56
N LEU A 257 -0.01 8.65 -24.47
CA LEU A 257 1.11 7.75 -24.08
C LEU A 257 0.66 6.31 -24.28
N ASN A 258 1.27 5.60 -25.22
CA ASN A 258 1.07 4.18 -25.43
C ASN A 258 2.35 3.43 -25.02
N THR A 259 2.31 2.77 -23.87
CA THR A 259 3.42 1.97 -23.36
C THR A 259 2.98 0.64 -22.76
N SER A 260 3.76 -0.41 -22.96
CA SER A 260 3.48 -1.69 -22.27
C SER A 260 3.83 -1.59 -20.78
N THR A 261 4.93 -0.90 -20.45
CA THR A 261 5.40 -0.74 -19.07
C THR A 261 5.88 0.69 -18.81
N LEU A 262 5.43 1.30 -17.71
CA LEU A 262 5.97 2.55 -17.16
C LEU A 262 6.59 2.27 -15.80
N ILE A 263 7.88 2.57 -15.64
CA ILE A 263 8.65 2.30 -14.42
C ILE A 263 9.19 3.62 -13.87
N THR A 264 9.08 3.85 -12.56
CA THR A 264 9.70 4.99 -11.88
C THR A 264 10.77 4.52 -10.89
N PRO A 265 11.96 4.03 -11.32
CA PRO A 265 12.96 3.43 -10.43
C PRO A 265 13.68 4.48 -9.57
N ILE A 266 12.95 5.18 -8.70
CA ILE A 266 13.45 6.32 -7.92
C ILE A 266 13.74 5.85 -6.50
N TYR A 267 15.03 5.92 -6.15
CA TYR A 267 15.58 5.40 -4.90
C TYR A 267 15.84 6.49 -3.85
N ASN A 268 15.73 7.77 -4.20
CA ASN A 268 15.99 8.87 -3.26
C ASN A 268 14.68 9.43 -2.69
N PRO A 269 14.39 9.21 -1.38
CA PRO A 269 13.14 9.68 -0.80
C PRO A 269 13.02 11.21 -0.72
N LYS A 270 14.12 11.95 -0.89
CA LYS A 270 14.16 13.42 -0.76
C LYS A 270 13.72 14.17 -2.01
N THR A 271 13.64 13.51 -3.16
CA THR A 271 13.24 14.13 -4.43
C THR A 271 11.82 13.71 -4.78
N THR A 272 10.98 14.67 -5.14
CA THR A 272 9.59 14.41 -5.54
C THR A 272 9.50 14.39 -7.06
N THR A 273 9.13 13.25 -7.63
CA THR A 273 8.85 13.15 -9.06
C THR A 273 7.37 13.33 -9.31
N LYS A 274 6.99 14.39 -10.03
CA LYS A 274 5.58 14.66 -10.35
C LYS A 274 5.21 14.04 -11.70
N ILE A 275 4.15 13.23 -11.70
CA ILE A 275 3.61 12.61 -12.92
C ILE A 275 2.15 13.02 -13.12
N THR A 276 1.87 13.57 -14.31
CA THR A 276 0.50 13.81 -14.81
C THR A 276 0.31 13.03 -16.10
N LEU A 277 -0.67 12.13 -16.12
CA LEU A 277 -1.02 11.29 -17.26
C LEU A 277 -2.49 11.53 -17.63
N LYS A 278 -2.73 11.94 -18.88
CA LYS A 278 -4.06 12.08 -19.48
C LYS A 278 -4.10 11.28 -20.79
N ASN A 279 -5.20 10.59 -21.08
CA ASN A 279 -5.38 9.82 -22.32
C ASN A 279 -4.26 8.78 -22.56
N SER A 280 -3.88 8.03 -21.52
CA SER A 280 -2.80 7.05 -21.61
C SER A 280 -3.32 5.61 -21.73
N SER A 281 -2.63 4.80 -22.55
CA SER A 281 -2.82 3.35 -22.63
C SER A 281 -1.56 2.68 -22.12
N ILE A 282 -1.61 2.23 -20.87
CA ILE A 282 -0.49 1.64 -20.15
C ILE A 282 -0.85 0.22 -19.77
N GLY A 283 -0.04 -0.76 -20.16
CA GLY A 283 -0.25 -2.17 -19.80
C GLY A 283 0.05 -2.44 -18.32
N SER A 284 1.21 -1.97 -17.86
CA SER A 284 1.69 -2.07 -16.47
C SER A 284 2.33 -0.76 -16.01
N LEU A 285 1.97 -0.33 -14.80
CA LEU A 285 2.56 0.82 -14.14
C LEU A 285 3.24 0.34 -12.85
N GLN A 286 4.52 0.66 -12.67
CA GLN A 286 5.31 0.31 -11.49
C GLN A 286 5.89 1.58 -10.86
N LEU A 287 5.31 1.98 -9.72
CA LEU A 287 5.68 3.21 -9.03
C LEU A 287 6.45 2.92 -7.76
N PHE A 288 7.62 3.56 -7.62
CA PHE A 288 8.47 3.44 -6.44
C PHE A 288 8.48 4.73 -5.60
N LYS A 289 9.16 4.66 -4.45
CA LYS A 289 9.23 5.65 -3.38
C LYS A 289 9.41 7.09 -3.90
N SER A 290 8.61 8.02 -3.35
CA SER A 290 8.62 9.47 -3.65
C SER A 290 8.10 9.93 -5.02
N THR A 291 7.35 9.08 -5.71
CA THR A 291 6.58 9.49 -6.90
C THR A 291 5.26 10.14 -6.51
N LEU A 292 5.08 11.43 -6.80
CA LEU A 292 3.80 12.14 -6.70
C LEU A 292 3.02 11.96 -8.01
N ILE A 293 1.92 11.23 -7.98
CA ILE A 293 0.96 11.21 -9.10
C ILE A 293 -0.09 12.29 -8.85
N SER A 294 -0.18 13.30 -9.72
CA SER A 294 -1.25 14.31 -9.60
C SER A 294 -2.52 13.96 -10.37
N THR A 295 -2.41 13.18 -11.45
CA THR A 295 -3.56 12.70 -12.22
C THR A 295 -3.15 11.46 -13.01
N LEU A 296 -3.96 10.40 -12.92
CA LEU A 296 -3.90 9.23 -13.80
C LEU A 296 -5.30 9.03 -14.39
N GLU A 297 -5.43 9.19 -15.70
CA GLU A 297 -6.65 8.92 -16.46
C GLU A 297 -6.33 7.98 -17.62
N GLY A 298 -6.65 6.70 -17.45
CA GLY A 298 -6.50 5.64 -18.45
C GLY A 298 -5.56 4.50 -18.05
N SER A 299 -6.07 3.27 -18.11
CA SER A 299 -5.29 2.04 -18.33
C SER A 299 -6.20 0.83 -18.59
N ASN A 300 -6.09 0.19 -19.76
CA ASN A 300 -6.60 -1.17 -19.94
C ASN A 300 -5.56 -2.15 -19.40
N GLY A 301 -5.46 -2.30 -18.07
CA GLY A 301 -4.38 -3.09 -17.47
C GLY A 301 -4.39 -3.13 -15.95
N LEU A 302 -3.35 -3.74 -15.39
CA LEU A 302 -3.07 -3.78 -13.95
C LEU A 302 -2.07 -2.67 -13.60
N VAL A 303 -2.51 -1.69 -12.82
CA VAL A 303 -1.66 -0.66 -12.22
C VAL A 303 -1.14 -1.17 -10.88
N THR A 304 0.18 -1.26 -10.68
CA THR A 304 0.74 -1.67 -9.38
C THR A 304 1.47 -0.52 -8.71
N ILE A 305 1.04 -0.16 -7.51
CA ILE A 305 1.65 0.87 -6.68
C ILE A 305 2.35 0.18 -5.51
N GLY A 306 3.67 0.33 -5.43
CA GLY A 306 4.49 -0.20 -4.34
C GLY A 306 4.59 0.79 -3.17
N ASP A 307 5.82 0.98 -2.65
CA ASP A 307 6.15 1.92 -1.54
C ASP A 307 6.06 3.42 -1.94
N ALA A 308 5.05 3.83 -2.71
CA ALA A 308 4.88 5.22 -3.15
C ALA A 308 4.11 6.07 -2.11
N VAL A 309 4.50 7.34 -1.96
CA VAL A 309 3.68 8.34 -1.24
C VAL A 309 2.70 8.94 -2.24
N ILE A 310 1.42 8.64 -2.07
CA ILE A 310 0.37 9.15 -2.97
C ILE A 310 -0.25 10.39 -2.35
N ASP A 311 0.15 11.56 -2.84
CA ASP A 311 -0.31 12.88 -2.38
C ASP A 311 -1.14 13.62 -3.46
N GLY A 312 -1.67 12.88 -4.44
CA GLY A 312 -2.56 13.42 -5.47
C GLY A 312 -3.68 12.47 -5.84
N ASN A 313 -4.60 12.95 -6.69
CA ASN A 313 -5.82 12.21 -7.01
C ASN A 313 -5.53 11.10 -8.02
N ILE A 314 -6.04 9.90 -7.75
CA ILE A 314 -6.02 8.76 -8.67
C ILE A 314 -7.46 8.46 -9.06
N THR A 315 -7.75 8.47 -10.36
CA THR A 315 -9.04 8.04 -10.90
C THR A 315 -8.84 6.77 -11.69
N VAL A 316 -9.34 5.66 -11.17
CA VAL A 316 -9.23 4.36 -11.84
C VAL A 316 -10.35 4.24 -12.86
N SER A 317 -10.05 4.31 -14.14
CA SER A 317 -11.06 4.21 -15.21
C SER A 317 -11.73 2.82 -15.21
N PRO A 318 -12.99 2.69 -15.69
CA PRO A 318 -13.66 1.39 -15.80
C PRO A 318 -12.82 0.34 -16.55
N SER A 319 -12.93 -0.94 -16.16
CA SER A 319 -12.14 -2.07 -16.69
C SER A 319 -10.65 -2.06 -16.36
N THR A 320 -10.21 -1.15 -15.49
CA THR A 320 -8.85 -1.14 -14.94
C THR A 320 -8.79 -2.00 -13.67
N SER A 321 -7.67 -2.70 -13.48
CA SER A 321 -7.32 -3.26 -12.17
C SER A 321 -6.20 -2.43 -11.54
N ILE A 322 -6.26 -2.18 -10.24
CA ILE A 322 -5.21 -1.50 -9.48
C ILE A 322 -4.82 -2.36 -8.29
N ARG A 323 -3.52 -2.46 -8.00
CA ARG A 323 -2.97 -3.13 -6.84
C ARG A 323 -2.08 -2.16 -6.06
N ILE A 324 -2.41 -1.91 -4.80
CA ILE A 324 -1.59 -1.13 -3.86
C ILE A 324 -0.97 -2.15 -2.91
N LEU A 325 0.33 -2.39 -3.06
CA LEU A 325 1.07 -3.40 -2.32
C LEU A 325 2.42 -2.82 -1.86
N PRO A 326 2.44 -2.04 -0.77
CA PRO A 326 3.69 -1.58 -0.19
C PRO A 326 4.46 -2.75 0.42
N LEU A 327 5.78 -2.75 0.24
CA LEU A 327 6.68 -3.79 0.73
C LEU A 327 7.23 -3.50 2.13
N THR A 328 7.29 -2.22 2.54
CA THR A 328 8.04 -1.84 3.74
C THR A 328 7.31 -0.97 4.74
N LEU A 329 6.41 -0.07 4.31
CA LEU A 329 5.71 0.86 5.20
C LEU A 329 4.23 0.96 4.83
N PRO A 330 3.31 1.07 5.81
CA PRO A 330 1.93 1.40 5.53
C PRO A 330 1.81 2.68 4.69
N VAL A 331 0.98 2.64 3.65
CA VAL A 331 0.73 3.78 2.78
C VAL A 331 -0.42 4.59 3.33
N VAL A 332 -0.22 5.89 3.54
CA VAL A 332 -1.33 6.81 3.81
C VAL A 332 -1.68 7.54 2.50
N PHE A 333 -2.92 7.41 2.05
CA PHE A 333 -3.40 8.03 0.82
C PHE A 333 -3.87 9.46 1.09
N ASN A 334 -3.04 10.47 0.80
CA ASN A 334 -3.36 11.87 1.11
C ASN A 334 -4.21 12.57 0.03
N GLY A 335 -4.34 11.98 -1.16
CA GLY A 335 -5.20 12.48 -2.24
C GLY A 335 -6.62 11.89 -2.22
N VAL A 336 -7.35 12.00 -3.34
CA VAL A 336 -8.63 11.29 -3.55
C VAL A 336 -8.44 10.06 -4.45
N PHE A 337 -8.79 8.88 -3.95
CA PHE A 337 -8.84 7.61 -4.65
C PHE A 337 -10.25 7.36 -5.17
N THR A 338 -10.46 7.62 -6.46
CA THR A 338 -11.76 7.43 -7.11
C THR A 338 -11.86 6.05 -7.75
N ILE A 339 -12.72 5.19 -7.21
CA ILE A 339 -13.02 3.85 -7.71
C ILE A 339 -14.22 3.94 -8.65
N MET A 340 -14.02 3.90 -9.96
CA MET A 340 -15.12 3.85 -10.93
C MET A 340 -15.75 2.45 -10.99
N ASN A 341 -16.94 2.32 -11.59
CA ASN A 341 -17.62 1.04 -11.79
C ASN A 341 -16.76 0.07 -12.64
N ASN A 342 -16.92 -1.24 -12.44
CA ASN A 342 -16.18 -2.30 -13.15
C ASN A 342 -14.66 -2.21 -12.96
N THR A 343 -14.21 -1.90 -11.75
CA THR A 343 -12.80 -1.91 -11.39
C THR A 343 -12.51 -3.03 -10.41
N ASN A 344 -11.29 -3.56 -10.44
CA ASN A 344 -10.78 -4.47 -9.42
C ASN A 344 -9.64 -3.77 -8.68
N SER A 345 -9.82 -3.53 -7.39
CA SER A 345 -8.82 -2.91 -6.53
C SER A 345 -8.27 -3.94 -5.56
N TYR A 346 -6.98 -4.16 -5.57
CA TYR A 346 -6.26 -5.00 -4.62
C TYR A 346 -5.50 -4.09 -3.66
N LEU A 347 -5.76 -4.18 -2.36
CA LEU A 347 -5.25 -3.24 -1.36
C LEU A 347 -4.48 -3.98 -0.28
N SER A 348 -3.35 -3.43 0.16
CA SER A 348 -2.55 -3.97 1.26
C SER A 348 -1.96 -2.83 2.08
N ASN A 349 -1.96 -2.97 3.41
CA ASN A 349 -1.33 -2.01 4.35
C ASN A 349 -1.56 -0.53 3.98
N VAL A 350 -2.80 -0.12 3.76
CA VAL A 350 -3.14 1.24 3.30
C VAL A 350 -4.20 1.88 4.19
N THR A 351 -3.98 3.14 4.54
CA THR A 351 -4.94 3.99 5.26
C THR A 351 -5.49 5.05 4.31
N PHE A 352 -6.82 5.15 4.27
CA PHE A 352 -7.58 6.19 3.60
C PHE A 352 -8.15 7.17 4.65
N PRO A 353 -7.51 8.33 4.87
CA PRO A 353 -8.05 9.42 5.70
C PRO A 353 -9.42 9.92 5.23
N PRO A 354 -10.09 10.78 6.02
CA PRO A 354 -11.30 11.46 5.58
C PRO A 354 -11.16 12.12 4.20
N GLY A 355 -12.07 11.81 3.29
CA GLY A 355 -12.22 12.41 1.97
C GLY A 355 -11.37 11.76 0.88
N SER A 356 -10.53 10.79 1.28
CA SER A 356 -9.51 10.21 0.41
C SER A 356 -9.97 9.03 -0.44
N ILE A 357 -11.20 8.55 -0.26
CA ILE A 357 -11.79 7.50 -1.09
C ILE A 357 -13.17 7.93 -1.57
N GLN A 358 -13.42 7.78 -2.86
CA GLN A 358 -14.69 8.11 -3.49
C GLN A 358 -15.09 7.02 -4.46
N SER A 359 -16.38 6.70 -4.51
CA SER A 359 -16.96 5.92 -5.60
C SER A 359 -18.15 6.71 -6.13
N PRO A 360 -18.28 6.89 -7.46
CA PRO A 360 -19.52 7.39 -8.02
C PRO A 360 -20.63 6.37 -7.71
N VAL A 361 -21.86 6.85 -7.58
CA VAL A 361 -23.06 6.00 -7.46
C VAL A 361 -23.18 5.19 -8.75
N ALA A 362 -23.17 3.85 -8.66
CA ALA A 362 -23.32 3.04 -9.86
C ALA A 362 -24.70 3.22 -10.48
N GLN A 363 -24.72 3.25 -11.80
CA GLN A 363 -25.93 3.49 -12.58
C GLN A 363 -26.61 2.18 -13.04
N ASN A 364 -25.98 1.01 -12.83
CA ASN A 364 -26.48 -0.28 -13.32
C ASN A 364 -26.10 -1.45 -12.39
N PRO A 365 -27.05 -2.34 -12.04
CA PRO A 365 -26.79 -3.46 -11.13
C PRO A 365 -25.80 -4.54 -11.62
N HIS A 366 -25.51 -4.56 -12.93
CA HIS A 366 -24.51 -5.46 -13.52
C HIS A 366 -23.10 -4.88 -13.56
N GLN A 367 -22.91 -3.64 -13.11
CA GLN A 367 -21.62 -2.96 -13.13
C GLN A 367 -21.18 -2.63 -11.71
N TYR A 368 -20.42 -3.54 -11.10
CA TYR A 368 -19.92 -3.37 -9.74
C TYR A 368 -18.40 -3.46 -9.69
N SER A 369 -17.83 -2.86 -8.66
CA SER A 369 -16.40 -2.88 -8.41
C SER A 369 -16.06 -3.86 -7.29
N ASN A 370 -14.91 -4.50 -7.38
CA ASN A 370 -14.45 -5.46 -6.39
C ASN A 370 -13.21 -4.93 -5.69
N ILE A 371 -13.22 -4.87 -4.36
CA ILE A 371 -12.06 -4.53 -3.55
C ILE A 371 -11.58 -5.81 -2.86
N THR A 372 -10.35 -6.24 -3.10
CA THR A 372 -9.72 -7.36 -2.41
C THR A 372 -8.64 -6.83 -1.48
N ILE A 373 -8.71 -7.14 -0.20
CA ILE A 373 -7.64 -6.86 0.75
C ILE A 373 -6.72 -8.07 0.74
N GLU A 374 -5.51 -7.90 0.21
CA GLU A 374 -4.56 -8.99 -0.03
C GLU A 374 -3.65 -9.23 1.19
N GLU A 375 -3.14 -8.17 1.83
CA GLU A 375 -2.21 -8.28 2.96
C GLU A 375 -2.39 -7.15 4.01
N GLY A 376 -2.26 -7.51 5.28
CA GLY A 376 -2.21 -6.57 6.41
C GLY A 376 -3.49 -5.77 6.63
N THR A 377 -3.35 -4.51 7.06
CA THR A 377 -4.50 -3.69 7.50
C THR A 377 -4.86 -2.62 6.47
N VAL A 378 -6.14 -2.56 6.09
CA VAL A 378 -6.73 -1.48 5.30
C VAL A 378 -7.68 -0.69 6.19
N ASP A 379 -7.37 0.58 6.42
CA ASP A 379 -8.15 1.50 7.27
C ASP A 379 -8.92 2.52 6.40
N MET A 380 -10.25 2.57 6.52
CA MET A 380 -11.13 3.52 5.84
C MET A 380 -11.77 4.46 6.87
N GLN A 381 -11.29 5.72 6.93
CA GLN A 381 -11.58 6.62 8.06
C GLN A 381 -12.86 7.47 7.91
N GLU A 382 -13.15 8.01 6.72
CA GLU A 382 -14.51 8.52 6.45
C GLU A 382 -15.35 7.38 5.92
N GLY A 383 -16.59 7.32 6.39
CA GLY A 383 -17.56 6.41 5.84
C GLY A 383 -17.63 6.52 4.31
N PHE A 384 -17.73 5.38 3.64
CA PHE A 384 -17.67 5.30 2.19
C PHE A 384 -18.75 4.37 1.67
N SER A 385 -19.29 4.71 0.50
CA SER A 385 -20.30 3.91 -0.19
C SER A 385 -19.78 3.49 -1.55
N ILE A 386 -19.96 2.20 -1.87
CA ILE A 386 -19.62 1.64 -3.17
C ILE A 386 -20.70 0.67 -3.63
N TYR A 387 -20.98 0.73 -4.92
CA TYR A 387 -21.71 -0.35 -5.58
C TYR A 387 -20.72 -1.49 -5.89
N GLY A 388 -20.46 -2.32 -4.90
CA GLY A 388 -19.36 -3.27 -4.96
C GLY A 388 -19.35 -4.29 -3.86
N LYS A 389 -18.36 -5.18 -3.95
CA LYS A 389 -18.05 -6.22 -2.99
C LYS A 389 -16.66 -5.97 -2.40
N ILE A 390 -16.48 -6.28 -1.12
CA ILE A 390 -15.14 -6.39 -0.51
C ILE A 390 -14.83 -7.87 -0.23
N THR A 391 -13.61 -8.30 -0.53
CA THR A 391 -13.10 -9.63 -0.20
C THR A 391 -11.86 -9.50 0.68
N LEU A 392 -11.82 -10.15 1.84
CA LEU A 392 -10.65 -10.17 2.73
C LEU A 392 -9.95 -11.51 2.63
N LYS A 393 -8.62 -11.49 2.50
CA LYS A 393 -7.76 -12.69 2.58
C LYS A 393 -7.41 -13.05 4.02
N PRO A 394 -6.88 -14.26 4.28
CA PRO A 394 -6.43 -14.66 5.61
C PRO A 394 -5.43 -13.65 6.17
N ASP A 395 -5.44 -13.46 7.49
CA ASP A 395 -4.55 -12.53 8.21
C ASP A 395 -4.64 -11.05 7.78
N THR A 396 -5.71 -10.67 7.08
CA THR A 396 -5.97 -9.27 6.72
C THR A 396 -6.99 -8.62 7.65
N THR A 397 -7.00 -7.29 7.68
CA THR A 397 -7.96 -6.52 8.46
C THR A 397 -8.55 -5.38 7.62
N LEU A 398 -9.88 -5.29 7.59
CA LEU A 398 -10.59 -4.09 7.19
C LEU A 398 -11.02 -3.34 8.45
N LEU A 399 -10.48 -2.15 8.65
CA LEU A 399 -10.89 -1.25 9.73
C LEU A 399 -11.76 -0.13 9.18
N THR A 400 -12.92 0.08 9.80
CA THR A 400 -13.85 1.15 9.43
C THR A 400 -14.16 2.00 10.66
N THR A 401 -13.86 3.30 10.63
CA THR A 401 -14.12 4.19 11.78
C THR A 401 -15.48 4.88 11.71
N ASP A 402 -16.17 4.81 10.57
CA ASP A 402 -17.50 5.36 10.39
C ASP A 402 -18.41 4.39 9.59
N GLN A 403 -19.34 4.90 8.77
CA GLN A 403 -20.29 4.08 8.02
C GLN A 403 -19.72 3.52 6.70
N LEU A 404 -19.72 2.20 6.55
CA LEU A 404 -19.40 1.51 5.29
C LEU A 404 -20.68 1.00 4.61
N ILE A 405 -20.97 1.43 3.38
CA ILE A 405 -22.15 1.01 2.61
C ILE A 405 -21.73 0.20 1.37
N LEU A 406 -22.07 -1.09 1.33
CA LEU A 406 -21.68 -2.04 0.30
C LEU A 406 -22.88 -2.77 -0.31
N GLU A 407 -23.16 -2.52 -1.59
CA GLU A 407 -24.32 -3.13 -2.26
C GLU A 407 -24.22 -4.64 -2.44
N LYS A 408 -23.00 -5.20 -2.61
CA LYS A 408 -22.74 -6.64 -2.74
C LYS A 408 -22.05 -7.24 -1.51
N CYS A 409 -21.97 -6.48 -0.42
CA CYS A 409 -21.42 -6.86 0.88
C CYS A 409 -19.98 -7.44 0.87
N ILE A 410 -19.66 -8.28 1.85
CA ILE A 410 -18.30 -8.74 2.18
C ILE A 410 -18.21 -10.26 2.10
N THR A 411 -17.09 -10.78 1.60
CA THR A 411 -16.63 -12.14 1.89
C THR A 411 -15.32 -12.06 2.65
N SER A 412 -15.24 -12.68 3.83
CA SER A 412 -14.10 -12.49 4.72
C SER A 412 -13.44 -13.80 5.12
N GLU A 413 -12.15 -13.95 4.83
CA GLU A 413 -11.22 -14.91 5.47
C GLU A 413 -10.35 -14.20 6.54
N GLY A 414 -10.53 -12.88 6.72
CA GLY A 414 -9.78 -12.04 7.67
C GLY A 414 -10.70 -11.34 8.67
N MET A 415 -10.22 -10.26 9.28
CA MET A 415 -10.97 -9.50 10.29
C MET A 415 -11.66 -8.26 9.69
N VAL A 416 -12.97 -8.12 9.92
CA VAL A 416 -13.73 -6.89 9.64
C VAL A 416 -14.06 -6.23 10.98
N ASP A 417 -13.43 -5.08 11.23
CA ASP A 417 -13.58 -4.30 12.46
C ASP A 417 -14.55 -3.13 12.22
N VAL A 418 -15.76 -3.23 12.79
CA VAL A 418 -16.87 -2.28 12.59
C VAL A 418 -17.09 -1.45 13.86
N LYS A 419 -16.52 -0.24 13.87
CA LYS A 419 -16.67 0.67 15.02
C LYS A 419 -17.98 1.43 15.07
N LYS A 420 -18.64 1.66 13.93
CA LYS A 420 -19.91 2.40 13.86
C LYS A 420 -20.99 1.68 13.05
N SER A 421 -20.80 1.53 11.75
CA SER A 421 -21.88 0.97 10.92
C SER A 421 -21.38 0.29 9.66
N LEU A 422 -21.92 -0.89 9.39
CA LEU A 422 -21.77 -1.62 8.14
C LEU A 422 -23.17 -1.83 7.54
N VAL A 423 -23.39 -1.41 6.30
CA VAL A 423 -24.69 -1.48 5.62
C VAL A 423 -24.53 -2.24 4.30
N CYS A 424 -25.18 -3.39 4.23
CA CYS A 424 -25.22 -4.29 3.08
C CYS A 424 -26.67 -4.53 2.63
N PRO A 425 -27.28 -3.62 1.85
CA PRO A 425 -28.71 -3.62 1.67
C PRO A 425 -29.23 -4.73 0.74
N ASN A 426 -28.39 -5.21 -0.17
CA ASN A 426 -28.78 -6.12 -1.26
C ASN A 426 -27.80 -7.29 -1.44
N GLY A 427 -26.97 -7.59 -0.43
CA GLY A 427 -25.90 -8.59 -0.54
C GLY A 427 -25.67 -9.38 0.74
N ASP A 428 -25.12 -10.58 0.56
CA ASP A 428 -24.85 -11.53 1.64
C ASP A 428 -23.45 -11.31 2.22
N TYR A 429 -23.35 -11.23 3.54
CA TYR A 429 -22.08 -11.28 4.24
C TYR A 429 -21.68 -12.74 4.43
N ASN A 430 -20.52 -13.14 3.90
CA ASN A 430 -20.02 -14.50 3.99
C ASN A 430 -18.73 -14.52 4.81
N GLN A 431 -18.82 -14.94 6.07
CA GLN A 431 -17.68 -15.14 6.94
C GLN A 431 -17.17 -16.58 6.73
N LEU A 432 -15.95 -16.72 6.20
CA LEU A 432 -15.30 -18.01 6.03
C LEU A 432 -14.47 -18.37 7.27
N GLU A 433 -14.10 -19.64 7.37
CA GLU A 433 -13.24 -20.16 8.44
C GLU A 433 -11.97 -19.30 8.60
N GLY A 434 -11.63 -18.98 9.86
CA GLY A 434 -10.46 -18.15 10.21
C GLY A 434 -10.68 -16.65 10.14
N GLY A 435 -11.77 -16.17 9.54
CA GLY A 435 -12.11 -14.75 9.58
C GLY A 435 -12.99 -14.37 10.78
N SER A 436 -13.08 -13.07 11.04
CA SER A 436 -13.78 -12.49 12.19
C SER A 436 -14.56 -11.23 11.82
N LEU A 437 -15.77 -11.07 12.36
CA LEU A 437 -16.53 -9.82 12.37
C LEU A 437 -16.54 -9.27 13.79
N VAL A 438 -15.93 -8.10 14.02
CA VAL A 438 -15.86 -7.47 15.35
C VAL A 438 -16.83 -6.30 15.42
N LEU A 439 -17.74 -6.33 16.41
CA LEU A 439 -18.80 -5.35 16.62
C LEU A 439 -18.55 -4.58 17.93
N HIS A 440 -18.37 -3.27 17.83
CA HIS A 440 -18.05 -2.41 18.97
C HIS A 440 -19.28 -1.74 19.57
N GLU A 441 -19.10 -1.12 20.74
CA GLU A 441 -20.13 -0.37 21.45
C GLU A 441 -20.86 0.63 20.52
N GLY A 442 -22.20 0.55 20.53
CA GLY A 442 -23.06 1.43 19.73
C GLY A 442 -22.97 1.20 18.22
N SER A 443 -22.40 0.07 17.76
CA SER A 443 -22.37 -0.27 16.34
C SER A 443 -23.75 -0.71 15.82
N HIS A 444 -24.10 -0.25 14.62
CA HIS A 444 -25.35 -0.58 13.93
C HIS A 444 -25.02 -1.19 12.56
N THR A 445 -25.19 -2.51 12.48
CA THR A 445 -24.90 -3.28 11.27
C THR A 445 -26.19 -3.73 10.60
N TYR A 446 -26.37 -3.43 9.32
CA TYR A 446 -27.51 -3.85 8.50
C TYR A 446 -27.02 -4.78 7.40
N ILE A 447 -27.38 -6.06 7.44
CA ILE A 447 -26.97 -7.06 6.45
C ILE A 447 -28.20 -7.89 6.07
N TYR A 448 -28.44 -8.13 4.79
CA TYR A 448 -29.59 -8.94 4.37
C TYR A 448 -29.52 -10.39 4.88
N MET A 449 -28.40 -11.06 4.66
CA MET A 449 -28.09 -12.42 5.12
C MET A 449 -26.62 -12.48 5.57
N LEU A 450 -26.36 -13.04 6.75
CA LEU A 450 -25.03 -13.25 7.31
C LEU A 450 -24.81 -14.75 7.51
N PHE A 451 -23.90 -15.33 6.72
CA PHE A 451 -23.43 -16.71 6.87
C PHE A 451 -22.13 -16.71 7.66
N ASN A 452 -22.10 -17.40 8.80
CA ASN A 452 -20.97 -17.43 9.72
C ASN A 452 -20.32 -18.81 9.84
N ASP A 453 -19.14 -18.98 9.25
CA ASP A 453 -18.25 -20.14 9.46
C ASP A 453 -17.00 -19.78 10.28
N GLY A 454 -16.89 -18.52 10.74
CA GLY A 454 -15.75 -17.99 11.48
C GLY A 454 -16.13 -17.51 12.88
N LEU A 455 -15.73 -16.30 13.24
CA LEU A 455 -16.05 -15.66 14.51
C LEU A 455 -16.90 -14.39 14.29
N ILE A 456 -17.99 -14.25 15.02
CA ILE A 456 -18.62 -12.95 15.29
C ILE A 456 -18.27 -12.60 16.74
N ASP A 457 -17.60 -11.48 16.97
CA ASP A 457 -17.14 -11.05 18.30
C ASP A 457 -17.77 -9.70 18.67
N VAL A 458 -18.57 -9.70 19.73
CA VAL A 458 -19.25 -8.51 20.27
C VAL A 458 -18.44 -7.99 21.46
N VAL A 459 -17.77 -6.86 21.26
CA VAL A 459 -16.77 -6.29 22.21
C VAL A 459 -17.24 -5.00 22.88
N GLY A 460 -18.52 -4.65 22.80
CA GLY A 460 -19.10 -3.49 23.50
C GLY A 460 -20.60 -3.58 23.74
N GLU A 461 -21.15 -2.57 24.41
CA GLU A 461 -22.58 -2.49 24.75
C GLU A 461 -23.43 -1.93 23.60
N ASN A 462 -24.75 -2.17 23.62
CA ASN A 462 -25.71 -1.59 22.66
C ASN A 462 -25.40 -1.89 21.19
N VAL A 463 -24.92 -3.10 20.89
CA VAL A 463 -24.67 -3.55 19.52
C VAL A 463 -25.97 -3.99 18.86
N ILE A 464 -26.28 -3.43 17.69
CA ILE A 464 -27.45 -3.83 16.89
C ILE A 464 -26.99 -4.46 15.58
N LEU A 465 -27.32 -5.74 15.41
CA LEU A 465 -27.13 -6.51 14.19
C LEU A 465 -28.48 -6.76 13.53
N GLN A 466 -28.86 -5.90 12.58
CA GLN A 466 -30.01 -6.13 11.73
C GLN A 466 -29.64 -7.06 10.59
N ALA A 467 -29.65 -8.36 10.88
CA ALA A 467 -29.36 -9.40 9.91
C ALA A 467 -30.11 -10.70 10.18
N ASN A 468 -30.32 -11.47 9.12
CA ASN A 468 -30.65 -12.89 9.22
C ASN A 468 -29.35 -13.68 9.33
N VAL A 469 -29.10 -14.28 10.48
CA VAL A 469 -27.84 -14.95 10.81
C VAL A 469 -28.01 -16.46 10.66
N VAL A 470 -27.13 -17.10 9.90
CA VAL A 470 -26.99 -18.55 9.82
C VAL A 470 -25.55 -18.87 10.20
N SER A 471 -25.35 -19.64 11.27
CA SER A 471 -24.02 -19.84 11.86
C SER A 471 -23.67 -21.32 12.01
N ASP A 472 -22.56 -21.72 11.38
CA ASP A 472 -21.80 -22.94 11.67
C ASP A 472 -20.53 -22.65 12.51
N GLY A 473 -20.18 -21.37 12.71
CA GLY A 473 -19.03 -20.90 13.48
C GLY A 473 -19.34 -20.45 14.91
N VAL A 474 -18.51 -19.55 15.43
CA VAL A 474 -18.60 -19.01 16.79
C VAL A 474 -19.29 -17.64 16.78
N PHE A 475 -20.27 -17.47 17.67
CA PHE A 475 -20.84 -16.18 18.03
C PHE A 475 -20.45 -15.89 19.48
N GLN A 476 -19.58 -14.91 19.70
CA GLN A 476 -19.01 -14.56 21.00
C GLN A 476 -19.50 -13.19 21.45
N ILE A 477 -19.90 -13.13 22.72
CA ILE A 477 -20.27 -11.90 23.42
C ILE A 477 -19.31 -11.75 24.58
N GLN A 478 -18.47 -10.70 24.55
CA GLN A 478 -17.50 -10.43 25.61
C GLN A 478 -18.19 -10.14 26.95
N PRO A 479 -17.48 -10.25 28.09
CA PRO A 479 -18.06 -9.94 29.41
C PRO A 479 -18.73 -8.57 29.44
N ASP A 480 -19.90 -8.51 30.09
CA ASP A 480 -20.70 -7.28 30.25
C ASP A 480 -21.16 -6.62 28.93
N CYS A 481 -21.08 -7.33 27.80
CA CYS A 481 -21.57 -6.86 26.50
C CYS A 481 -22.96 -7.39 26.20
N PHE A 482 -23.67 -6.69 25.31
CA PHE A 482 -25.03 -7.02 24.89
C PHE A 482 -25.22 -6.81 23.40
N CYS A 483 -25.90 -7.74 22.74
CA CYS A 483 -26.23 -7.67 21.32
C CYS A 483 -27.73 -7.90 21.05
N GLU A 484 -28.29 -7.06 20.18
CA GLU A 484 -29.62 -7.25 19.60
C GLU A 484 -29.52 -7.69 18.14
N VAL A 485 -30.17 -8.80 17.81
CA VAL A 485 -30.31 -9.26 16.42
C VAL A 485 -31.71 -8.94 15.92
N HIS A 486 -31.79 -8.02 14.96
CA HIS A 486 -33.04 -7.57 14.34
C HIS A 486 -33.33 -8.39 13.06
N GLY A 487 -33.40 -9.71 13.24
CA GLY A 487 -33.67 -10.71 12.21
C GLY A 487 -33.87 -12.07 12.88
N TYR A 488 -33.77 -13.16 12.12
CA TYR A 488 -33.69 -14.50 12.72
C TYR A 488 -32.23 -14.93 12.91
N MET A 489 -32.01 -15.88 13.81
CA MET A 489 -30.72 -16.54 13.99
C MET A 489 -30.91 -18.06 13.92
N ASP A 490 -30.10 -18.75 13.13
CA ASP A 490 -30.09 -20.21 13.03
C ASP A 490 -28.69 -20.72 13.39
N LEU A 491 -28.58 -21.33 14.56
CA LEU A 491 -27.35 -21.98 15.04
C LEU A 491 -27.37 -23.44 14.57
N LEU A 492 -26.34 -23.86 13.84
CA LEU A 492 -26.23 -25.20 13.28
C LEU A 492 -25.41 -26.13 14.21
N ASP A 493 -25.34 -27.44 13.89
CA ASP A 493 -24.79 -28.49 14.77
C ASP A 493 -23.35 -28.20 15.27
N ASN A 494 -22.52 -27.53 14.48
CA ASN A 494 -21.11 -27.25 14.82
C ASN A 494 -20.89 -25.87 15.44
N SER A 495 -21.96 -25.07 15.56
CA SER A 495 -21.85 -23.70 16.04
C SER A 495 -21.60 -23.62 17.55
N ILE A 496 -21.01 -22.52 17.98
CA ILE A 496 -20.77 -22.20 19.38
C ILE A 496 -21.33 -20.81 19.67
N LEU A 497 -22.22 -20.71 20.64
CA LEU A 497 -22.58 -19.44 21.27
C LEU A 497 -21.76 -19.30 22.56
N ASP A 498 -20.95 -18.25 22.67
CA ASP A 498 -20.09 -17.99 23.83
C ASP A 498 -20.44 -16.68 24.51
N ILE A 499 -20.94 -16.76 25.74
CA ILE A 499 -21.29 -15.60 26.58
C ILE A 499 -20.21 -15.47 27.66
N GLY A 500 -19.28 -14.54 27.46
CA GLY A 500 -18.04 -14.40 28.22
C GLY A 500 -18.22 -13.89 29.67
N GLY A 501 -19.38 -13.35 30.03
CA GLY A 501 -19.69 -12.91 31.40
C GLY A 501 -21.02 -12.17 31.50
N ILE A 502 -21.88 -12.59 32.44
CA ILE A 502 -23.14 -11.90 32.75
C ILE A 502 -23.41 -11.80 34.26
N GLY A 503 -23.97 -10.65 34.65
CA GLY A 503 -24.45 -10.33 36.00
C GLY A 503 -25.76 -11.04 36.40
N PRO A 504 -26.04 -11.28 37.69
CA PRO A 504 -27.37 -11.67 38.15
C PRO A 504 -28.36 -10.52 37.99
N ASN A 505 -29.59 -10.84 37.62
CA ASN A 505 -30.72 -9.92 37.52
C ASN A 505 -30.45 -8.70 36.62
N THR A 506 -29.70 -8.90 35.53
CA THR A 506 -29.54 -7.87 34.50
C THR A 506 -30.90 -7.49 33.92
N ILE A 507 -31.05 -6.21 33.57
CA ILE A 507 -32.29 -5.70 32.98
C ILE A 507 -32.48 -6.25 31.54
N GLN A 508 -31.36 -6.58 30.88
CA GLN A 508 -31.32 -7.07 29.50
C GLN A 508 -30.59 -8.42 29.44
N PRO A 509 -31.00 -9.30 28.51
CA PRO A 509 -30.26 -10.53 28.23
C PRO A 509 -28.93 -10.21 27.55
N ALA A 510 -27.96 -11.14 27.57
CA ALA A 510 -26.73 -10.97 26.79
C ALA A 510 -26.99 -10.94 25.28
N LEU A 511 -27.93 -11.78 24.81
CA LEU A 511 -28.37 -11.83 23.41
C LEU A 511 -29.89 -11.66 23.32
N SER A 512 -30.36 -10.68 22.55
CA SER A 512 -31.79 -10.51 22.25
C SER A 512 -32.05 -10.71 20.76
N ILE A 513 -33.05 -11.52 20.42
CA ILE A 513 -33.43 -11.84 19.04
C ILE A 513 -34.86 -11.35 18.79
N TYR A 514 -35.03 -10.42 17.84
CA TYR A 514 -36.35 -9.85 17.54
C TYR A 514 -37.28 -10.80 16.80
N ASN A 515 -36.74 -11.77 16.07
CA ASN A 515 -37.53 -12.78 15.37
C ASN A 515 -37.36 -14.14 16.07
N SER A 516 -37.07 -15.20 15.32
CA SER A 516 -36.85 -16.54 15.87
C SER A 516 -35.36 -16.87 16.02
N ILE A 517 -35.06 -17.74 16.99
CA ILE A 517 -33.77 -18.42 17.10
C ILE A 517 -33.92 -19.94 17.03
N GLY A 518 -33.14 -20.57 16.16
CA GLY A 518 -32.89 -22.01 16.15
C GLY A 518 -31.66 -22.32 17.01
N LEU A 519 -31.85 -23.07 18.09
CA LEU A 519 -30.79 -23.48 19.00
C LEU A 519 -30.28 -24.86 18.63
N ASN A 520 -28.99 -24.92 18.30
CA ASN A 520 -28.24 -26.15 18.09
C ASN A 520 -26.76 -25.90 18.48
N GLY A 521 -25.92 -26.93 18.43
CA GLY A 521 -24.49 -26.79 18.74
C GLY A 521 -24.20 -26.68 20.23
N THR A 522 -23.28 -25.80 20.65
CA THR A 522 -22.79 -25.69 22.03
C THR A 522 -22.98 -24.29 22.61
N LEU A 523 -23.43 -24.21 23.86
CA LEU A 523 -23.47 -22.97 24.64
C LEU A 523 -22.33 -22.95 25.66
N ASN A 524 -21.39 -22.03 25.48
CA ASN A 524 -20.41 -21.64 26.48
C ASN A 524 -20.95 -20.42 27.24
N TYR A 525 -20.89 -20.45 28.57
CA TYR A 525 -21.37 -19.34 29.37
C TYR A 525 -20.51 -19.12 30.61
N ASN A 526 -20.30 -17.85 30.93
CA ASN A 526 -19.72 -17.40 32.17
C ASN A 526 -20.71 -16.52 32.92
N ILE A 527 -20.85 -16.76 34.20
CA ILE A 527 -21.78 -16.04 35.07
C ILE A 527 -21.02 -15.57 36.31
N SER A 528 -21.29 -14.35 36.74
CA SER A 528 -20.75 -13.84 38.00
C SER A 528 -21.38 -14.55 39.20
N ALA A 529 -20.70 -14.57 40.35
CA ALA A 529 -21.20 -15.25 41.54
C ALA A 529 -22.54 -14.67 42.04
N PRO A 530 -23.55 -15.51 42.35
CA PRO A 530 -24.86 -15.04 42.78
C PRO A 530 -24.81 -14.39 44.19
N PRO A 531 -25.58 -13.31 44.43
CA PRO A 531 -25.82 -12.76 45.76
C PRO A 531 -26.24 -13.82 46.78
N THR A 532 -25.70 -13.75 47.99
CA THR A 532 -25.93 -14.78 49.02
C THR A 532 -27.28 -14.68 49.75
N ASP A 533 -28.09 -13.67 49.45
CA ASP A 533 -29.28 -13.28 50.19
C ASP A 533 -30.57 -13.17 49.35
N MET A 534 -30.51 -13.52 48.06
CA MET A 534 -31.66 -13.50 47.15
C MET A 534 -31.53 -14.52 46.02
N ASP A 535 -32.68 -14.95 45.47
CA ASP A 535 -32.72 -15.72 44.24
C ASP A 535 -32.13 -14.88 43.10
N SER A 536 -31.41 -15.54 42.18
CA SER A 536 -30.70 -14.87 41.10
C SER A 536 -31.06 -15.50 39.76
N ILE A 537 -31.51 -14.66 38.82
CA ILE A 537 -31.81 -15.07 37.45
C ILE A 537 -30.77 -14.43 36.53
N TYR A 538 -30.16 -15.21 35.65
CA TYR A 538 -29.25 -14.72 34.63
C TYR A 538 -29.92 -14.88 33.27
N TYR A 539 -30.19 -13.76 32.61
CA TYR A 539 -30.88 -13.71 31.33
C TYR A 539 -29.87 -13.90 30.19
N LEU A 540 -29.78 -15.10 29.62
CA LEU A 540 -28.77 -15.36 28.58
C LEU A 540 -29.26 -14.94 27.21
N ILE A 541 -30.43 -15.46 26.82
CA ILE A 541 -31.01 -15.28 25.49
C ILE A 541 -32.48 -14.95 25.64
N ASP A 542 -32.98 -14.01 24.84
CA ASP A 542 -34.41 -13.75 24.68
C ASP A 542 -34.79 -13.75 23.20
N SER A 543 -36.00 -14.21 22.89
CA SER A 543 -36.60 -14.16 21.56
C SER A 543 -38.05 -13.68 21.63
N ASN A 544 -38.33 -12.65 20.82
CA ASN A 544 -39.66 -12.04 20.75
C ASN A 544 -40.70 -12.88 19.99
N ILE A 545 -40.28 -13.85 19.16
CA ILE A 545 -41.19 -14.66 18.34
C ILE A 545 -41.12 -16.14 18.68
N GLU A 546 -39.92 -16.74 18.64
CA GLU A 546 -39.77 -18.17 18.84
C GLU A 546 -38.35 -18.56 19.23
N LEU A 547 -38.23 -19.33 20.30
CA LEU A 547 -37.02 -20.05 20.67
C LEU A 547 -37.27 -21.55 20.41
N SER A 548 -36.57 -22.11 19.42
CA SER A 548 -36.76 -23.48 18.95
C SER A 548 -35.47 -24.31 19.09
N GLY A 549 -35.58 -25.63 19.29
CA GLY A 549 -34.41 -26.51 19.46
C GLY A 549 -33.82 -26.52 20.87
N ASN A 550 -32.59 -27.01 21.01
CA ASN A 550 -31.81 -26.98 22.25
C ASN A 550 -30.31 -27.17 21.93
N PHE A 551 -29.44 -26.63 22.78
CA PHE A 551 -28.01 -26.90 22.68
C PHE A 551 -27.71 -28.38 22.98
N SER A 552 -26.75 -28.93 22.25
CA SER A 552 -26.23 -30.28 22.49
C SER A 552 -25.36 -30.35 23.75
N GLN A 553 -24.72 -29.24 24.12
CA GLN A 553 -23.84 -29.13 25.29
C GLN A 553 -23.97 -27.74 25.93
N PHE A 554 -23.88 -27.72 27.27
CA PHE A 554 -23.82 -26.53 28.11
C PHE A 554 -22.51 -26.57 28.88
N ILE A 555 -21.59 -25.65 28.59
CA ILE A 555 -20.24 -25.65 29.15
C ILE A 555 -20.04 -24.36 29.97
N PRO A 556 -19.95 -24.43 31.31
CA PRO A 556 -19.55 -23.29 32.10
C PRO A 556 -18.04 -23.00 31.90
N THR A 557 -17.68 -21.75 31.63
CA THR A 557 -16.28 -21.36 31.39
C THR A 557 -15.48 -21.10 32.69
N ASP A 558 -16.14 -20.86 33.83
CA ASP A 558 -15.54 -20.94 35.18
C ASP A 558 -16.25 -21.99 36.06
N PRO A 559 -15.81 -23.26 36.05
CA PRO A 559 -16.47 -24.33 36.80
C PRO A 559 -16.24 -24.25 38.32
N SER A 560 -15.28 -23.46 38.79
CA SER A 560 -14.80 -23.54 40.18
C SER A 560 -15.79 -23.02 41.23
N PHE A 561 -16.73 -22.17 40.83
CA PHE A 561 -17.74 -21.58 41.71
C PHE A 561 -19.10 -22.31 41.66
N LEU A 562 -19.32 -23.20 40.70
CA LEU A 562 -20.65 -23.78 40.41
C LEU A 562 -20.96 -25.08 41.16
N ASP A 563 -19.94 -25.76 41.71
CA ASP A 563 -20.08 -27.06 42.41
C ASP A 563 -21.01 -27.03 43.65
N HIS A 564 -21.34 -25.84 44.18
CA HIS A 564 -22.16 -25.66 45.38
C HIS A 564 -23.62 -25.28 45.10
N TYR A 565 -24.02 -25.15 43.83
CA TYR A 565 -25.30 -24.58 43.44
C TYR A 565 -26.08 -25.51 42.51
N ASN A 566 -27.42 -25.52 42.62
CA ASN A 566 -28.28 -26.19 41.65
C ASN A 566 -28.58 -25.22 40.51
N ILE A 567 -28.06 -25.52 39.31
CA ILE A 567 -28.25 -24.71 38.11
C ILE A 567 -29.45 -25.29 37.36
N GLU A 568 -30.53 -24.53 37.28
CA GLU A 568 -31.70 -24.90 36.49
C GLU A 568 -31.78 -24.01 35.25
N PHE A 569 -31.72 -24.63 34.09
CA PHE A 569 -32.04 -23.96 32.82
C PHE A 569 -33.55 -23.99 32.63
N SER A 570 -34.17 -22.82 32.55
CA SER A 570 -35.60 -22.73 32.22
C SER A 570 -35.78 -22.14 30.83
N PHE A 571 -36.57 -22.82 30.01
CA PHE A 571 -37.14 -22.25 28.79
C PHE A 571 -38.52 -21.69 29.15
N VAL A 572 -38.66 -20.37 29.21
CA VAL A 572 -39.94 -19.73 29.55
C VAL A 572 -40.72 -19.48 28.26
N ASN A 573 -41.48 -20.47 27.80
CA ASN A 573 -42.41 -20.26 26.69
C ASN A 573 -43.69 -19.62 27.22
N THR A 574 -44.00 -18.41 26.74
CA THR A 574 -45.09 -17.60 27.29
C THR A 574 -46.50 -18.07 26.89
N GLN A 575 -46.66 -18.99 25.94
CA GLN A 575 -47.97 -19.58 25.56
C GLN A 575 -47.88 -21.06 25.12
N SER A 576 -48.98 -21.79 25.30
CA SER A 576 -49.05 -23.27 25.20
C SER A 576 -49.26 -23.86 23.79
N SER A 577 -48.94 -23.12 22.72
CA SER A 577 -49.01 -23.63 21.34
C SER A 577 -47.95 -22.98 20.46
N GLY A 578 -47.35 -23.76 19.55
CA GLY A 578 -46.10 -23.49 18.82
C GLY A 578 -45.88 -22.09 18.24
N SER A 579 -44.60 -21.74 18.08
CA SER A 579 -44.05 -20.40 17.79
C SER A 579 -44.50 -19.35 18.82
N SER A 580 -43.89 -19.41 20.01
CA SER A 580 -44.15 -18.48 21.13
C SER A 580 -42.86 -17.80 21.57
N PRO A 581 -42.91 -16.53 22.04
CA PRO A 581 -41.77 -15.84 22.63
C PRO A 581 -41.17 -16.70 23.75
N GLY A 582 -39.85 -16.74 23.83
CA GLY A 582 -39.13 -17.62 24.74
C GLY A 582 -37.79 -17.04 25.17
N SER A 583 -37.48 -17.21 26.46
CA SER A 583 -36.19 -16.85 27.05
C SER A 583 -35.43 -18.10 27.50
N LEU A 584 -34.10 -18.04 27.40
CA LEU A 584 -33.19 -18.97 28.06
C LEU A 584 -32.58 -18.26 29.28
N GLU A 585 -32.91 -18.79 30.45
CA GLU A 585 -32.52 -18.22 31.73
C GLU A 585 -31.81 -19.28 32.58
N ILE A 586 -30.81 -18.85 33.35
CA ILE A 586 -30.26 -19.67 34.44
C ILE A 586 -30.86 -19.19 35.75
N HIS A 587 -31.53 -20.11 36.44
CA HIS A 587 -32.11 -19.89 37.76
C HIS A 587 -31.19 -20.45 38.84
N PHE A 588 -30.85 -19.60 39.80
CA PHE A 588 -30.17 -20.00 41.02
C PHE A 588 -31.15 -20.02 42.17
N ASN A 589 -31.53 -21.24 42.55
CA ASN A 589 -32.30 -21.52 43.76
C ASN A 589 -31.35 -22.08 44.82
N PHE A 590 -31.47 -21.60 46.05
CA PHE A 590 -30.76 -22.24 47.16
C PHE A 590 -31.19 -23.70 47.25
N ALA A 591 -30.25 -24.63 47.04
CA ALA A 591 -30.48 -26.03 47.35
C ALA A 591 -31.02 -26.12 48.79
N GLU A 592 -32.08 -26.91 49.03
CA GLU A 592 -32.90 -26.97 50.26
C GLU A 592 -32.12 -27.11 51.59
N ASN A 593 -30.81 -27.29 51.55
CA ASN A 593 -29.91 -27.13 52.67
C ASN A 593 -29.08 -25.85 52.50
N ALA A 594 -29.66 -24.69 52.80
CA ALA A 594 -28.88 -23.49 53.08
C ALA A 594 -27.73 -23.89 54.03
N PRO A 595 -26.47 -23.45 53.79
CA PRO A 595 -25.43 -23.60 54.80
C PRO A 595 -26.01 -22.96 56.06
N LYS A 596 -26.23 -23.79 57.09
CA LYS A 596 -26.81 -23.33 58.36
C LYS A 596 -26.09 -22.05 58.70
N LYS A 597 -26.82 -20.93 58.76
CA LYS A 597 -26.34 -19.71 59.40
C LYS A 597 -25.70 -20.19 60.69
N ILE A 598 -24.36 -20.18 60.74
CA ILE A 598 -23.69 -20.30 62.01
C ILE A 598 -24.15 -19.04 62.70
N ASN A 599 -25.15 -19.21 63.58
CA ASN A 599 -25.76 -18.12 64.33
C ASN A 599 -24.62 -17.21 64.74
N SER A 600 -24.65 -15.95 64.30
CA SER A 600 -23.59 -14.98 64.61
C SER A 600 -23.29 -14.92 66.11
N LEU A 601 -24.24 -15.37 66.93
CA LEU A 601 -24.15 -15.63 68.35
C LEU A 601 -23.08 -16.67 68.75
N TRP A 602 -22.84 -17.74 67.99
CA TRP A 602 -21.78 -18.74 68.26
C TRP A 602 -20.39 -18.26 67.86
N ILE A 603 -20.27 -17.48 66.78
CA ILE A 603 -19.01 -16.82 66.42
C ILE A 603 -18.71 -15.69 67.41
N ALA A 604 -19.72 -14.90 67.77
CA ALA A 604 -19.61 -13.90 68.82
C ALA A 604 -19.28 -14.53 70.18
N LEU A 605 -19.90 -15.64 70.58
CA LEU A 605 -19.53 -16.40 71.78
C LEU A 605 -18.10 -16.97 71.66
N GLY A 606 -17.72 -17.46 70.48
CA GLY A 606 -16.38 -17.96 70.18
C GLY A 606 -15.28 -16.90 70.26
N ILE A 607 -15.62 -15.61 70.11
CA ILE A 607 -14.70 -14.46 70.27
C ILE A 607 -14.79 -13.88 71.69
N ILE A 608 -16.01 -13.75 72.25
CA ILE A 608 -16.25 -13.17 73.57
C ILE A 608 -15.72 -14.07 74.68
N ILE A 609 -15.88 -15.39 74.60
CA ILE A 609 -15.41 -16.31 75.65
C ILE A 609 -13.88 -16.24 75.79
N PRO A 610 -13.06 -16.33 74.72
CA PRO A 610 -11.62 -16.11 74.83
C PRO A 610 -11.26 -14.72 75.35
N LEU A 611 -11.95 -13.65 74.93
CA LEU A 611 -11.70 -12.30 75.43
C LEU A 611 -12.01 -12.15 76.92
N VAL A 612 -13.08 -12.77 77.42
CA VAL A 612 -13.42 -12.79 78.85
C VAL A 612 -12.39 -13.60 79.63
N VAL A 613 -11.93 -14.74 79.12
CA VAL A 613 -10.87 -15.53 79.74
C VAL A 613 -9.54 -14.77 79.78
N ILE A 614 -9.18 -14.07 78.69
CA ILE A 614 -8.01 -13.19 78.65
C ILE A 614 -8.18 -12.04 79.65
N ALA A 615 -9.35 -11.40 79.73
CA ALA A 615 -9.61 -10.34 80.68
C ALA A 615 -9.50 -10.82 82.14
N ILE A 616 -10.02 -12.01 82.47
CA ILE A 616 -9.87 -12.61 83.80
C ILE A 616 -8.40 -12.93 84.10
N LEU A 617 -7.64 -13.46 83.13
CA LEU A 617 -6.22 -13.73 83.29
C LEU A 617 -5.41 -12.44 83.47
N VAL A 618 -5.67 -11.41 82.66
CA VAL A 618 -5.02 -10.10 82.78
C VAL A 618 -5.37 -9.43 84.10
N PHE A 619 -6.63 -9.49 84.55
CA PHE A 619 -7.05 -8.95 85.85
C PHE A 619 -6.46 -9.75 87.03
N GLY A 620 -6.35 -11.07 86.89
CA GLY A 620 -5.69 -11.96 87.85
C GLY A 620 -4.19 -11.67 87.97
N VAL A 621 -3.49 -11.52 86.84
CA VAL A 621 -2.07 -11.15 86.78
C VAL A 621 -1.84 -9.73 87.30
N TYR A 622 -2.74 -8.78 87.00
CA TYR A 622 -2.69 -7.42 87.51
C TYR A 622 -2.84 -7.38 89.04
N ARG A 623 -3.80 -8.12 89.63
CA ARG A 623 -3.93 -8.23 91.10
C ARG A 623 -2.72 -8.91 91.74
N PHE A 624 -2.17 -9.94 91.09
CA PHE A 624 -0.98 -10.64 91.59
C PHE A 624 0.26 -9.74 91.59
N ARG A 625 0.46 -8.92 90.54
CA ARG A 625 1.53 -7.92 90.48
C ARG A 625 1.33 -6.78 91.50
N LYS A 626 0.11 -6.29 91.69
CA LYS A 626 -0.20 -5.23 92.67
C LYS A 626 0.00 -5.68 94.12
N SER A 627 -0.23 -6.96 94.44
CA SER A 627 0.06 -7.52 95.77
C SER A 627 1.56 -7.65 96.07
N ARG A 628 2.43 -7.70 95.06
CA ARG A 628 3.90 -7.70 95.24
C ARG A 628 4.47 -6.29 95.34
N GLN A 629 3.93 -5.31 94.61
CA GLN A 629 4.36 -3.92 94.73
C GLN A 629 4.09 -3.28 96.10
N TYR A 630 3.15 -3.81 96.91
CA TYR A 630 2.96 -3.37 98.29
C TYR A 630 3.91 -3.99 99.32
N LYS A 631 4.72 -5.01 98.95
CA LYS A 631 5.74 -5.60 99.83
C LYS A 631 7.12 -4.97 99.69
N ASP A 632 7.41 -4.31 98.57
CA ASP A 632 8.73 -3.71 98.32
C ASP A 632 8.80 -2.20 98.64
N TYR A 633 7.68 -1.56 99.03
CA TYR A 633 7.66 -0.17 99.52
C TYR A 633 7.70 -0.06 101.06
N THR A 634 7.83 -1.17 101.79
CA THR A 634 7.96 -1.17 103.27
C THR A 634 9.41 -1.14 103.77
N GLN A 635 10.41 -1.04 102.89
CA GLN A 635 11.82 -1.01 103.27
C GLN A 635 12.62 -0.08 102.36
N LEU A 636 12.54 1.23 102.65
CA LEU A 636 13.49 2.31 102.33
C LEU A 636 12.77 3.61 102.72
N LEU A 637 12.47 3.77 104.02
CA LEU A 637 13.21 4.66 104.92
C LEU A 637 13.10 6.14 104.51
N ASP A 638 12.46 6.90 105.40
CA ASP A 638 12.84 8.25 105.87
C ASP A 638 13.89 8.99 105.04
N PRO A 639 13.74 10.30 104.77
CA PRO A 639 13.48 11.25 105.86
C PRO A 639 12.73 12.55 105.47
N SER A 640 12.49 13.36 106.50
CA SER A 640 12.32 14.82 106.51
C SER A 640 12.63 15.63 105.24
N SER A 641 11.82 16.69 105.09
CA SER A 641 12.11 18.02 104.52
C SER A 641 12.02 18.26 103.00
N SER A 642 11.13 19.22 102.70
CA SER A 642 11.25 20.33 101.73
C SER A 642 11.46 20.07 100.24
N SER A 643 10.50 20.64 99.50
CA SER A 643 10.67 21.55 98.36
C SER A 643 11.06 21.02 96.98
N SER A 644 10.16 21.40 96.06
CA SER A 644 10.43 22.14 94.82
C SER A 644 10.79 21.39 93.55
N LEU A 645 9.88 21.63 92.59
CA LEU A 645 10.11 22.12 91.23
C LEU A 645 10.38 21.13 90.09
N ASN A 646 9.42 21.21 89.15
CA ASN A 646 9.58 21.46 87.73
C ASN A 646 10.09 20.34 86.80
N ASN A 647 9.15 19.86 86.00
CA ASN A 647 8.84 20.38 84.65
C ASN A 647 8.86 19.32 83.55
N ASP A 648 7.75 19.35 82.81
CA ASP A 648 7.66 19.37 81.34
C ASP A 648 8.07 18.06 80.61
N VAL A 649 7.38 17.59 79.57
CA VAL A 649 6.53 18.24 78.56
C VAL A 649 5.46 17.24 78.10
N HIS A 650 4.22 17.73 78.00
CA HIS A 650 3.10 17.14 77.26
C HIS A 650 3.31 17.20 75.75
N LYS A 651 2.86 16.18 75.01
CA LYS A 651 2.33 16.40 73.66
C LYS A 651 1.21 15.42 73.33
N ASP A 652 0.01 15.98 73.45
CA ASP A 652 -1.15 15.96 72.57
C ASP A 652 -1.75 14.65 72.05
N ASN A 653 -3.07 14.72 72.14
CA ASN A 653 -4.14 13.77 71.98
C ASN A 653 -5.08 14.37 70.91
N ASP A 654 -5.90 13.49 70.33
CA ASP A 654 -7.25 13.73 69.83
C ASP A 654 -7.49 14.35 68.44
N ASP A 655 -8.09 13.50 67.60
CA ASP A 655 -9.39 13.64 66.94
C ASP A 655 -9.74 14.89 66.12
N LEU A 656 -9.98 14.67 64.82
CA LEU A 656 -11.28 14.88 64.15
C LEU A 656 -11.35 14.17 62.79
#